data_AF-A0A535LD04-F1
#
_entry.id   AF-A0A535LD04-F1
#
_cell.length_a   1.000
_cell.length_b   1.000
_cell.length_c   1.000
_cell.angle_alpha   90.00
_cell.angle_beta   90.00
_cell.angle_gamma   90.00
#
_symmetry.space_group_name_H-M   'P 1'
#
loop_
_entity.id
_entity.type
_entity.pdbx_description
1 polymer ?
#
loop_
_entity_poly.entity_id
_entity_poly.type
_entity_poly.pdbx_seq_one_letter_code
_entity_poly.pdbx_strand_id
1 'polypeptide(L)'
;MLIGSPIPTSRSEHERLTKFKALAVLSSDAISSVAYATEAILATLIVAGSINLGLTLPISFAIVLLLAIVALSYRQTIPAYPNGGGSYIVAKDNLGTLPGLIAAASLMIDYVLTVSVSVSAGVQALATLFPALSSTFTIVSIDVALVLFIMLVNLRGVRESGSIFAIPTYIFIGSALLLIIVGALKSFFIQHNPVIGHFQYVATTEPLTIFVLLRSFAAGCSAMTGVEAISNGIPAFKKPEPRNAAITLTWMAVILGTLFIGTSALAMSYHVEANPAGNPTVIGQIAQQVFTGPLFFMFPVFQIATLFILTLAANTSYADFPRLSSLLARDHFLPHQFAFRGDRLAFSIGIVFLAVLASLLLVVFKGDTTSLINLYAVGVFMSFTLSQGGMVRHWWRLRREKRGWQRSMAINGLGALTTLLVALVIATTKFLSGAWIVVILIPLLVLMFLAIHRHYLHVERERTTEIPIRPKDIRHRFIVPVERLDLATKRSLAYARSITPRVTAVHVALDRQKTNALRTAWEEEQNALSEDERAPLEIIEQGYRSLVRSLLHYIDATQQQYPDETLTVVLPEFAEGSFLKRLLRNPIILRLKISLFYRPEIVVTNLTLPAQNNTLPLRPKDVHHRVIVPVAELDRVSHQSLAYARSISHHVTAAHVAMDEQEVEMVQSKWERLQNRLSEEEETYLVVVESPYRSLLRPLLAYIDTVHALYPEDTLTVILPEFVVAHWWEYFLHNQTAFHLKTALLARSDIVVTDIPQHLRGRTIEEGEEHMNDPQT
;
A
#
# COMPACT_ATOMS: atom_id res chain seq x y z
N MET A 1 -1.09 0.99 22.45
CA MET A 1 -0.14 2.03 22.92
C MET A 1 1.20 2.09 22.18
N LEU A 2 1.55 1.20 21.24
CA LEU A 2 2.84 1.30 20.50
C LEU A 2 2.90 2.36 19.37
N ILE A 3 1.74 2.74 18.83
CA ILE A 3 1.61 3.58 17.63
C ILE A 3 1.01 4.97 17.97
N GLY A 4 0.85 5.33 19.25
CA GLY A 4 0.36 6.65 19.72
C GLY A 4 -1.02 7.12 19.19
N SER A 5 -1.42 8.38 19.45
CA SER A 5 -2.74 8.95 19.11
C SER A 5 -2.87 9.40 17.63
N PRO A 6 -4.11 9.45 17.06
CA PRO A 6 -4.39 9.90 15.68
C PRO A 6 -4.05 11.37 15.41
N ILE A 7 -3.77 11.74 14.15
CA ILE A 7 -3.38 13.12 13.75
C ILE A 7 -4.35 13.70 12.71
N PRO A 8 -5.03 14.84 12.97
CA PRO A 8 -6.03 15.38 12.05
C PRO A 8 -5.43 15.91 10.72
N THR A 9 -6.18 15.73 9.63
CA THR A 9 -5.85 16.10 8.24
C THR A 9 -5.63 17.59 8.07
N SER A 10 -6.30 18.45 8.85
CA SER A 10 -6.09 19.91 8.83
C SER A 10 -4.66 20.32 9.23
N ARG A 11 -3.94 19.49 9.99
CA ARG A 11 -2.51 19.70 10.27
C ARG A 11 -1.59 19.33 9.10
N SER A 12 -2.11 18.73 8.03
CA SER A 12 -1.30 18.32 6.85
C SER A 12 -0.89 19.49 5.97
N GLU A 13 -1.71 20.54 5.90
CA GLU A 13 -1.43 21.71 5.08
C GLU A 13 -0.37 22.65 5.68
N HIS A 14 -0.02 22.45 6.95
CA HIS A 14 0.74 23.43 7.74
C HIS A 14 2.26 23.18 7.80
N GLU A 15 2.81 22.09 7.25
CA GLU A 15 4.26 21.80 7.26
C GLU A 15 4.90 21.78 5.86
N ARG A 16 4.66 22.81 5.05
CA ARG A 16 5.42 23.01 3.80
C ARG A 16 6.90 23.33 4.07
N LEU A 17 7.79 22.62 3.37
CA LEU A 17 9.25 22.72 3.48
C LEU A 17 9.80 23.97 2.80
N THR A 18 10.72 24.67 3.48
CA THR A 18 11.56 25.70 2.85
C THR A 18 12.60 25.03 1.94
N LYS A 19 13.16 25.76 0.96
CA LYS A 19 14.23 25.25 0.07
C LYS A 19 15.37 24.58 0.84
N PHE A 20 15.78 25.18 1.96
CA PHE A 20 16.84 24.65 2.83
C PHE A 20 16.46 23.31 3.48
N LYS A 21 15.25 23.19 4.04
CA LYS A 21 14.77 21.93 4.62
C LYS A 21 14.51 20.87 3.54
N ALA A 22 13.95 21.29 2.41
CA ALA A 22 13.63 20.41 1.30
C ALA A 22 14.89 19.84 0.63
N LEU A 23 15.97 20.63 0.48
CA LEU A 23 17.26 20.11 0.03
C LEU A 23 17.72 18.99 0.95
N ALA A 24 17.70 19.21 2.26
CA ALA A 24 18.21 18.22 3.20
C ALA A 24 17.38 16.93 3.27
N VAL A 25 16.06 17.04 3.16
CA VAL A 25 15.12 15.90 3.27
C VAL A 25 14.95 15.15 1.96
N LEU A 26 14.78 15.86 0.83
CA LEU A 26 14.48 15.24 -0.47
C LEU A 26 15.74 14.96 -1.32
N SER A 27 16.91 15.47 -0.92
CA SER A 27 18.18 15.20 -1.62
C SER A 27 19.10 14.26 -0.84
N SER A 28 18.68 13.77 0.32
CA SER A 28 19.46 12.84 1.14
C SER A 28 19.88 11.61 0.33
N ASP A 29 18.94 11.03 -0.41
CA ASP A 29 19.14 9.88 -1.28
C ASP A 29 20.23 10.13 -2.34
N ALA A 30 20.04 11.17 -3.15
CA ALA A 30 21.00 11.55 -4.19
C ALA A 30 22.39 11.90 -3.62
N ILE A 31 22.47 12.70 -2.56
CA ILE A 31 23.75 13.15 -1.98
C ILE A 31 24.47 12.00 -1.27
N SER A 32 23.74 11.10 -0.60
CA SER A 32 24.32 9.96 0.11
C SER A 32 24.99 8.95 -0.82
N SER A 33 24.57 8.89 -2.09
CA SER A 33 25.09 7.95 -3.09
C SER A 33 26.59 8.11 -3.36
N VAL A 34 27.18 9.27 -3.03
CA VAL A 34 28.64 9.50 -3.06
C VAL A 34 29.40 8.56 -2.13
N ALA A 35 28.77 8.10 -1.04
CA ALA A 35 29.41 7.22 -0.06
C ALA A 35 29.85 5.88 -0.64
N TYR A 36 29.19 5.39 -1.69
CA TYR A 36 29.45 4.08 -2.29
C TYR A 36 29.71 4.11 -3.80
N ALA A 37 29.37 5.18 -4.52
CA ALA A 37 29.49 5.20 -5.98
C ALA A 37 30.96 5.17 -6.48
N THR A 38 31.87 5.90 -5.83
CA THR A 38 33.30 5.86 -6.18
C THR A 38 33.89 4.48 -5.92
N GLU A 39 33.47 3.84 -4.82
CA GLU A 39 33.85 2.48 -4.48
C GLU A 39 33.38 1.48 -5.54
N ALA A 40 32.16 1.63 -6.06
CA ALA A 40 31.63 0.77 -7.12
C ALA A 40 32.44 0.86 -8.44
N ILE A 41 32.97 2.05 -8.78
CA ILE A 41 33.87 2.21 -9.94
C ILE A 41 35.18 1.46 -9.68
N LEU A 42 35.81 1.71 -8.53
CA LEU A 42 37.07 1.08 -8.15
C LEU A 42 36.98 -0.45 -8.13
N ALA A 43 35.96 -0.99 -7.47
CA ALA A 43 35.75 -2.43 -7.32
C ALA A 43 35.60 -3.16 -8.67
N THR A 44 35.04 -2.50 -9.69
CA THR A 44 34.87 -3.10 -11.02
C THR A 44 36.08 -2.91 -11.94
N LEU A 45 36.82 -1.82 -11.74
CA LEU A 45 37.96 -1.45 -12.56
C LEU A 45 39.25 -2.14 -12.12
N ILE A 46 39.38 -2.51 -10.84
CA ILE A 46 40.56 -3.20 -10.29
C ILE A 46 40.84 -4.55 -10.99
N VAL A 47 39.79 -5.19 -11.54
CA VAL A 47 39.89 -6.43 -12.33
C VAL A 47 40.74 -6.24 -13.61
N ALA A 48 40.81 -5.01 -14.14
CA ALA A 48 41.69 -4.64 -15.25
C ALA A 48 43.13 -4.29 -14.81
N GLY A 49 43.45 -4.47 -13.53
CA GLY A 49 44.76 -4.18 -12.93
C GLY A 49 44.88 -2.74 -12.40
N SER A 50 45.68 -2.57 -11.34
CA SER A 50 45.79 -1.31 -10.59
C SER A 50 46.30 -0.12 -11.41
N ILE A 51 47.03 -0.38 -12.51
CA ILE A 51 47.56 0.63 -13.43
C ILE A 51 46.41 1.42 -14.10
N ASN A 52 45.25 0.79 -14.27
CA ASN A 52 44.10 1.37 -14.97
C ASN A 52 43.14 2.13 -14.03
N LEU A 53 43.37 2.12 -12.71
CA LEU A 53 42.49 2.78 -11.74
C LEU A 53 42.37 4.29 -11.96
N GLY A 54 43.37 4.92 -12.58
CA GLY A 54 43.31 6.34 -13.00
C GLY A 54 42.16 6.68 -13.95
N LEU A 55 41.56 5.70 -14.65
CA LEU A 55 40.37 5.89 -15.48
C LEU A 55 39.10 6.22 -14.66
N THR A 56 39.15 6.06 -13.33
CA THR A 56 38.06 6.45 -12.42
C THR A 56 37.67 7.93 -12.59
N LEU A 57 38.65 8.84 -12.76
CA LEU A 57 38.37 10.27 -12.90
C LEU A 57 37.60 10.61 -14.20
N PRO A 58 38.05 10.20 -15.40
CA PRO A 58 37.26 10.36 -16.63
C PRO A 58 35.86 9.77 -16.54
N ILE A 59 35.71 8.59 -15.93
CA ILE A 59 34.40 7.95 -15.71
C ILE A 59 33.52 8.83 -14.82
N SER A 60 34.05 9.36 -13.70
CA SER A 60 33.31 10.25 -12.81
C SER A 60 32.86 11.54 -13.51
N PHE A 61 33.70 12.15 -14.37
CA PHE A 61 33.30 13.31 -15.18
C PHE A 61 32.17 12.98 -16.16
N ALA A 62 32.22 11.81 -16.81
CA ALA A 62 31.16 11.37 -17.70
C ALA A 62 29.83 11.16 -16.96
N ILE A 63 29.87 10.62 -15.74
CA ILE A 63 28.68 10.45 -14.89
C ILE A 63 28.13 11.82 -14.43
N VAL A 64 28.97 12.79 -14.06
CA VAL A 64 28.50 14.14 -13.71
C VAL A 64 27.89 14.87 -14.91
N LEU A 65 28.43 14.66 -16.11
CA LEU A 65 27.81 15.17 -17.34
C LEU A 65 26.42 14.55 -17.56
N LEU A 66 26.28 13.24 -17.33
CA LEU A 66 24.99 12.55 -17.40
C LEU A 66 24.01 13.09 -16.33
N LEU A 67 24.47 13.31 -15.11
CA LEU A 67 23.69 13.95 -14.04
C LEU A 67 23.18 15.33 -14.46
N ALA A 68 24.03 16.13 -15.10
CA ALA A 68 23.63 17.45 -15.61
C ALA A 68 22.54 17.36 -16.68
N ILE A 69 22.65 16.40 -17.61
CA ILE A 69 21.61 16.14 -18.63
C ILE A 69 20.29 15.77 -17.96
N VAL A 70 20.30 14.81 -17.02
CA VAL A 70 19.10 14.36 -16.30
C VAL A 70 18.49 15.49 -15.48
N ALA A 71 19.29 16.25 -14.73
CA ALA A 71 18.82 17.37 -13.92
C ALA A 71 18.17 18.48 -14.77
N LEU A 72 18.74 18.80 -15.94
CA LEU A 72 18.14 19.76 -16.88
C LEU A 72 16.79 19.27 -17.42
N SER A 73 16.68 17.98 -17.67
CA SER A 73 15.44 17.31 -18.10
C SER A 73 14.34 17.36 -17.02
N TYR A 74 14.67 16.98 -15.78
CA TYR A 74 13.73 17.04 -14.66
C TYR A 74 13.32 18.48 -14.30
N ARG A 75 14.21 19.46 -14.50
CA ARG A 75 13.87 20.88 -14.35
C ARG A 75 12.75 21.34 -15.28
N GLN A 76 12.52 20.66 -16.40
CA GLN A 76 11.38 20.90 -17.31
C GLN A 76 10.13 20.10 -16.90
N THR A 77 10.32 18.93 -16.31
CA THR A 77 9.23 18.05 -15.86
C THR A 77 8.50 18.65 -14.65
N ILE A 78 9.23 19.22 -13.70
CA ILE A 78 8.71 19.83 -12.46
C ILE A 78 7.59 20.87 -12.72
N PRO A 79 7.75 21.88 -13.60
CA PRO A 79 6.68 22.84 -13.88
C PRO A 79 5.54 22.28 -14.73
N ALA A 80 5.74 21.19 -15.48
CA ALA A 80 4.69 20.54 -16.25
C ALA A 80 3.76 19.68 -15.35
N TYR A 81 4.29 19.16 -14.24
CA TYR A 81 3.59 18.30 -13.29
C TYR A 81 3.70 18.83 -11.84
N PRO A 82 3.01 19.95 -11.50
CA PRO A 82 3.16 20.63 -10.21
C PRO A 82 2.66 19.81 -9.01
N ASN A 83 1.73 18.87 -9.23
CA ASN A 83 1.19 18.00 -8.18
C ASN A 83 2.14 16.83 -7.82
N GLY A 84 3.32 16.78 -8.44
CA GLY A 84 4.23 15.63 -8.38
C GLY A 84 3.80 14.57 -9.37
N GLY A 85 4.57 14.41 -10.45
CA GLY A 85 4.30 13.45 -11.52
C GLY A 85 5.09 12.14 -11.40
N GLY A 86 6.30 12.19 -10.86
CA GLY A 86 7.24 11.06 -10.93
C GLY A 86 7.39 10.46 -12.33
N SER A 87 8.16 9.39 -12.47
CA SER A 87 8.28 8.72 -13.78
C SER A 87 6.99 8.00 -14.19
N TYR A 88 6.15 7.59 -13.22
CA TYR A 88 4.88 6.89 -13.47
C TYR A 88 3.82 7.76 -14.17
N ILE A 89 3.45 8.90 -13.60
CA ILE A 89 2.35 9.73 -14.14
C ILE A 89 2.77 10.33 -15.48
N VAL A 90 4.02 10.79 -15.59
CA VAL A 90 4.56 11.32 -16.84
C VAL A 90 4.51 10.28 -17.97
N ALA A 91 4.92 9.04 -17.69
CA ALA A 91 4.86 7.96 -18.67
C ALA A 91 3.42 7.57 -19.01
N LYS A 92 2.54 7.43 -18.00
CA LYS A 92 1.13 7.06 -18.18
C LYS A 92 0.37 8.07 -19.05
N ASP A 93 0.47 9.37 -18.74
CA ASP A 93 -0.28 10.43 -19.42
C ASP A 93 0.18 10.65 -20.88
N ASN A 94 1.47 10.43 -21.15
CA ASN A 94 2.05 10.74 -22.45
C ASN A 94 2.23 9.52 -23.35
N LEU A 95 2.65 8.38 -22.80
CA LEU A 95 2.98 7.15 -23.55
C LEU A 95 1.89 6.08 -23.44
N GLY A 96 1.06 6.11 -22.40
CA GLY A 96 -0.03 5.17 -22.15
C GLY A 96 0.23 4.24 -20.96
N THR A 97 -0.73 3.36 -20.68
CA THR A 97 -0.76 2.55 -19.45
C THR A 97 0.44 1.60 -19.33
N LEU A 98 0.78 0.84 -20.37
CA LEU A 98 1.82 -0.18 -20.29
C LEU A 98 3.22 0.43 -20.02
N PRO A 99 3.67 1.47 -20.75
CA PRO A 99 4.90 2.20 -20.39
C PRO A 99 4.84 2.81 -18.98
N GLY A 100 3.67 3.31 -18.56
CA GLY A 100 3.45 3.75 -17.18
C GLY A 100 3.72 2.65 -16.15
N LEU A 101 3.14 1.47 -16.34
CA LEU A 101 3.32 0.33 -15.44
C LEU A 101 4.77 -0.15 -15.38
N ILE A 102 5.51 -0.12 -16.50
CA ILE A 102 6.95 -0.44 -16.51
C ILE A 102 7.71 0.58 -15.66
N ALA A 103 7.41 1.88 -15.82
CA ALA A 103 8.03 2.92 -15.00
C ALA A 103 7.70 2.72 -13.50
N ALA A 104 6.45 2.38 -13.17
CA ALA A 104 6.04 2.12 -11.79
C ALA A 104 6.71 0.88 -11.18
N ALA A 105 6.77 -0.23 -11.92
CA ALA A 105 7.47 -1.45 -11.48
C ALA A 105 8.96 -1.16 -11.23
N SER A 106 9.59 -0.39 -12.13
CA SER A 106 10.99 0.02 -12.00
C SER A 106 11.22 0.86 -10.74
N LEU A 107 10.35 1.85 -10.47
CA LEU A 107 10.41 2.69 -9.27
C LEU A 107 10.15 1.90 -7.98
N MET A 108 9.21 0.95 -7.99
CA MET A 108 8.93 0.11 -6.82
C MET A 108 10.14 -0.76 -6.45
N ILE A 109 10.81 -1.35 -7.44
CA ILE A 109 12.06 -2.09 -7.23
C ILE A 109 13.15 -1.14 -6.73
N ASP A 110 13.26 0.05 -7.34
CA ASP A 110 14.21 1.07 -6.93
C ASP A 110 14.08 1.43 -5.46
N TYR A 111 12.88 1.74 -4.97
CA TYR A 111 12.68 2.06 -3.55
C TYR A 111 13.05 0.92 -2.60
N VAL A 112 12.75 -0.33 -2.96
CA VAL A 112 13.15 -1.50 -2.16
C VAL A 112 14.67 -1.62 -2.10
N LEU A 113 15.35 -1.38 -3.22
CA LEU A 113 16.81 -1.40 -3.31
C LEU A 113 17.45 -0.19 -2.62
N THR A 114 16.88 1.01 -2.71
CA THR A 114 17.37 2.21 -2.02
C THR A 114 17.39 2.00 -0.50
N VAL A 115 16.34 1.42 0.09
CA VAL A 115 16.35 1.07 1.52
C VAL A 115 17.46 0.08 1.84
N SER A 116 17.58 -0.99 1.04
CA SER A 116 18.54 -2.07 1.28
C SER A 116 19.98 -1.59 1.13
N VAL A 117 20.32 -0.91 0.03
CA VAL A 117 21.65 -0.38 -0.27
C VAL A 117 22.04 0.70 0.74
N SER A 118 21.14 1.63 1.05
CA SER A 118 21.47 2.73 1.97
C SER A 118 21.70 2.24 3.39
N VAL A 119 20.86 1.33 3.90
CA VAL A 119 21.05 0.76 5.23
C VAL A 119 22.35 -0.05 5.29
N SER A 120 22.58 -0.94 4.32
CA SER A 120 23.81 -1.75 4.21
C SER A 120 25.07 -0.88 4.16
N ALA A 121 25.10 0.14 3.31
CA ALA A 121 26.22 1.08 3.22
C ALA A 121 26.41 1.89 4.51
N GLY A 122 25.32 2.26 5.18
CA GLY A 122 25.35 3.00 6.44
C GLY A 122 25.94 2.17 7.57
N VAL A 123 25.55 0.90 7.67
CA VAL A 123 26.09 -0.04 8.65
C VAL A 123 27.55 -0.38 8.34
N GLN A 124 27.96 -0.44 7.06
CA GLN A 124 29.38 -0.55 6.70
C GLN A 124 30.21 0.67 7.11
N ALA A 125 29.67 1.89 7.02
CA ALA A 125 30.32 3.09 7.58
C ALA A 125 30.48 2.98 9.10
N LEU A 126 29.46 2.47 9.80
CA LEU A 126 29.54 2.21 11.24
C LEU A 126 30.57 1.12 11.59
N ALA A 127 30.62 0.04 10.83
CA ALA A 127 31.60 -1.03 11.02
C ALA A 127 33.04 -0.58 10.68
N THR A 128 33.20 0.39 9.78
CA THR A 128 34.50 1.03 9.51
C THR A 128 35.00 1.81 10.74
N LEU A 129 34.09 2.43 11.49
CA LEU A 129 34.41 3.10 12.75
C LEU A 129 34.65 2.11 13.91
N PHE A 130 33.88 1.03 13.98
CA PHE A 130 33.96 0.00 15.01
C PHE A 130 34.18 -1.40 14.39
N PRO A 131 35.44 -1.80 14.11
CA PRO A 131 35.75 -3.06 13.43
C PRO A 131 35.22 -4.32 14.12
N ALA A 132 34.95 -4.28 15.42
CA ALA A 132 34.32 -5.38 16.17
C ALA A 132 32.91 -5.74 15.64
N LEU A 133 32.25 -4.83 14.91
CA LEU A 133 30.94 -5.04 14.29
C LEU A 133 31.02 -5.66 12.88
N SER A 134 32.22 -5.94 12.37
CA SER A 134 32.43 -6.40 10.97
C SER A 134 32.02 -7.85 10.69
N SER A 135 31.59 -8.62 11.70
CA SER A 135 31.07 -9.97 11.49
C SER A 135 29.79 -9.94 10.63
N THR A 136 29.72 -10.78 9.61
CA THR A 136 28.57 -10.83 8.67
C THR A 136 27.23 -11.01 9.38
N PHE A 137 27.18 -11.87 10.41
CA PHE A 137 25.95 -12.09 11.18
C PHE A 137 25.52 -10.82 11.94
N THR A 138 26.49 -10.07 12.46
CA THR A 138 26.25 -8.82 13.18
C THR A 138 25.79 -7.71 12.24
N ILE A 139 26.39 -7.57 11.06
CA ILE A 139 26.00 -6.58 10.04
C ILE A 139 24.53 -6.78 9.64
N VAL A 140 24.15 -7.98 9.19
CA VAL A 140 22.79 -8.26 8.74
C VAL A 140 21.76 -8.04 9.85
N SER A 141 22.11 -8.39 11.10
CA SER A 141 21.23 -8.17 12.25
C SER A 141 21.00 -6.68 12.52
N ILE A 142 22.06 -5.86 12.41
CA ILE A 142 21.98 -4.40 12.55
C ILE A 142 21.20 -3.79 11.38
N ASP A 143 21.42 -4.26 10.15
CA ASP A 143 20.69 -3.80 8.97
C ASP A 143 19.18 -3.99 9.15
N VAL A 144 18.75 -5.22 9.46
CA VAL A 144 17.33 -5.54 9.66
C VAL A 144 16.77 -4.75 10.85
N ALA A 145 17.52 -4.64 11.95
CA ALA A 145 17.08 -3.83 13.10
C ALA A 145 16.89 -2.35 12.73
N LEU A 146 17.79 -1.79 11.90
CA LEU A 146 17.70 -0.40 11.43
C LEU A 146 16.52 -0.22 10.46
N VAL A 147 16.29 -1.15 9.53
CA VAL A 147 15.10 -1.15 8.65
C VAL A 147 13.81 -1.17 9.48
N LEU A 148 13.71 -2.05 10.48
CA LEU A 148 12.55 -2.13 11.36
C LEU A 148 12.39 -0.87 12.23
N PHE A 149 13.49 -0.26 12.68
CA PHE A 149 13.45 1.01 13.39
C PHE A 149 12.88 2.13 12.52
N ILE A 150 13.38 2.29 11.29
CA ILE A 150 12.86 3.30 10.34
C ILE A 150 11.38 3.03 10.01
N MET A 151 10.99 1.75 9.84
CA MET A 151 9.60 1.34 9.66
C MET A 151 8.72 1.80 10.83
N LEU A 152 9.15 1.58 12.08
CA LEU A 152 8.41 2.00 13.27
C LEU A 152 8.27 3.53 13.37
N VAL A 153 9.32 4.28 13.01
CA VAL A 153 9.28 5.76 12.95
C VAL A 153 8.25 6.23 11.92
N ASN A 154 8.24 5.62 10.73
CA ASN A 154 7.30 5.97 9.65
C ASN A 154 5.85 5.55 9.97
N LEU A 155 5.64 4.38 10.59
CA LEU A 155 4.31 3.94 11.05
C LEU A 155 3.77 4.80 12.20
N ARG A 156 4.65 5.29 13.06
CA ARG A 156 4.29 6.30 14.06
C ARG A 156 3.92 7.62 13.42
N GLY A 157 4.05 7.81 12.11
CA GLY A 157 3.65 9.04 11.44
C GLY A 157 4.26 10.25 12.15
N VAL A 158 5.52 10.11 12.59
CA VAL A 158 6.25 11.22 13.20
C VAL A 158 6.35 12.26 12.09
N ARG A 159 5.39 13.20 12.08
CA ARG A 159 5.51 14.47 11.38
C ARG A 159 6.61 15.23 12.09
N GLU A 160 7.82 14.80 11.80
CA GLU A 160 9.03 15.41 12.31
C GLU A 160 9.21 16.65 11.47
N SER A 161 9.08 17.80 12.12
CA SER A 161 9.43 19.09 11.55
C SER A 161 10.74 18.92 10.80
N GLY A 162 10.76 19.11 9.47
CA GLY A 162 11.90 18.79 8.60
C GLY A 162 13.24 19.46 8.97
N SER A 163 13.28 20.23 10.07
CA SER A 163 14.47 20.62 10.82
C SER A 163 15.23 19.46 11.47
N ILE A 164 14.58 18.46 12.07
CA ILE A 164 15.29 17.34 12.75
C ILE A 164 16.06 16.52 11.71
N PHE A 165 15.42 16.23 10.58
CA PHE A 165 16.05 15.55 9.45
C PHE A 165 17.06 16.42 8.67
N ALA A 166 17.02 17.75 8.81
CA ALA A 166 17.96 18.60 8.08
C ALA A 166 19.38 18.61 8.67
N ILE A 167 19.49 18.43 9.99
CA ILE A 167 20.77 18.56 10.71
C ILE A 167 21.81 17.53 10.20
N PRO A 168 21.52 16.22 10.13
CA PRO A 168 22.51 15.24 9.71
C PRO A 168 22.98 15.44 8.26
N THR A 169 22.08 15.83 7.36
CA THR A 169 22.42 16.08 5.95
C THR A 169 23.43 17.21 5.80
N TYR A 170 23.23 18.33 6.50
CA TYR A 170 24.18 19.45 6.42
C TYR A 170 25.50 19.17 7.14
N ILE A 171 25.49 18.38 8.22
CA ILE A 171 26.72 17.90 8.84
C ILE A 171 27.50 17.04 7.84
N PHE A 172 26.84 16.11 7.13
CA PHE A 172 27.48 15.31 6.10
C PHE A 172 28.03 16.16 4.96
N ILE A 173 27.23 17.06 4.37
CA ILE A 173 27.69 17.94 3.28
C ILE A 173 28.89 18.79 3.74
N GLY A 174 28.80 19.40 4.92
CA GLY A 174 29.88 20.23 5.47
C GLY A 174 31.16 19.44 5.74
N SER A 175 31.04 18.28 6.36
CA SER A 175 32.19 17.41 6.65
C SER A 175 32.79 16.75 5.40
N ALA A 176 31.98 16.41 4.39
CA ALA A 176 32.44 15.91 3.10
C ALA A 176 33.16 17.00 2.29
N LEU A 177 32.64 18.24 2.27
CA LEU A 177 33.35 19.37 1.65
C LEU A 177 34.66 19.66 2.38
N LEU A 178 34.67 19.60 3.71
CA LEU A 178 35.88 19.75 4.51
C LEU A 178 36.89 18.64 4.19
N LEU A 179 36.44 17.39 4.06
CA LEU A 179 37.27 16.26 3.65
C LEU A 179 37.94 16.54 2.30
N ILE A 180 37.17 17.03 1.31
CA ILE A 180 37.67 17.36 -0.02
C ILE A 180 38.70 18.50 0.04
N ILE A 181 38.37 19.59 0.73
CA ILE A 181 39.25 20.78 0.83
C ILE A 181 40.54 20.43 1.57
N VAL A 182 40.46 19.85 2.76
CA VAL A 182 41.64 19.47 3.57
C VAL A 182 42.45 18.38 2.88
N GLY A 183 41.78 17.40 2.28
CA GLY A 183 42.41 16.32 1.53
C GLY A 183 43.19 16.84 0.34
N ALA A 184 42.61 17.75 -0.44
CA ALA A 184 43.27 18.38 -1.58
C ALA A 184 44.46 19.26 -1.14
N LEU A 185 44.30 20.05 -0.08
CA LEU A 185 45.38 20.86 0.48
C LEU A 185 46.56 19.99 0.96
N LYS A 186 46.28 18.94 1.74
CA LYS A 186 47.32 18.01 2.21
C LYS A 186 47.98 17.26 1.05
N SER A 187 47.19 16.76 0.11
CA SER A 187 47.69 15.95 -1.01
C SER A 187 48.54 16.78 -1.96
N PHE A 188 48.05 17.92 -2.44
CA PHE A 188 48.70 18.67 -3.51
C PHE A 188 49.71 19.72 -3.02
N PHE A 189 49.49 20.35 -1.86
CA PHE A 189 50.35 21.45 -1.39
C PHE A 189 51.34 21.02 -0.30
N ILE A 190 50.99 20.04 0.54
CA ILE A 190 51.87 19.61 1.64
C ILE A 190 52.70 18.40 1.20
N GLN A 191 52.02 17.33 0.77
CA GLN A 191 52.65 16.05 0.42
C GLN A 191 53.13 15.99 -1.04
N HIS A 192 52.65 16.90 -1.89
CA HIS A 192 52.97 16.93 -3.33
C HIS A 192 52.69 15.60 -4.05
N ASN A 193 51.65 14.88 -3.61
CA ASN A 193 51.23 13.64 -4.24
C ASN A 193 50.72 13.92 -5.67
N PRO A 194 51.00 13.02 -6.63
CA PRO A 194 50.43 13.13 -7.96
C PRO A 194 48.90 12.97 -7.93
N VAL A 195 48.21 13.55 -8.93
CA VAL A 195 46.74 13.43 -9.07
C VAL A 195 46.32 11.97 -9.24
N ILE A 196 47.15 11.17 -9.90
CA ILE A 196 47.01 9.72 -10.01
C ILE A 196 48.17 9.10 -9.25
N GLY A 197 47.83 8.39 -8.19
CA GLY A 197 48.79 7.71 -7.33
C GLY A 197 49.40 6.42 -7.91
N HIS A 198 50.48 5.95 -7.27
CA HIS A 198 51.03 4.60 -7.43
C HIS A 198 50.30 3.57 -6.55
N PHE A 199 49.34 2.85 -7.12
CA PHE A 199 48.58 1.80 -6.43
C PHE A 199 49.43 0.57 -6.11
N GLN A 200 49.02 -0.25 -5.14
CA GLN A 200 49.68 -1.54 -4.92
C GLN A 200 49.44 -2.42 -6.15
N TYR A 201 50.48 -3.12 -6.61
CA TYR A 201 50.40 -3.91 -7.84
C TYR A 201 49.44 -5.09 -7.65
N VAL A 202 48.25 -4.98 -8.20
CA VAL A 202 47.34 -6.10 -8.42
C VAL A 202 47.49 -6.53 -9.87
N ALA A 203 47.86 -7.81 -10.06
CA ALA A 203 48.03 -8.39 -11.38
C ALA A 203 46.70 -8.31 -12.17
N THR A 204 46.81 -7.99 -13.46
CA THR A 204 45.66 -7.92 -14.37
C THR A 204 45.00 -9.29 -14.48
N THR A 205 43.75 -9.40 -14.02
CA THR A 205 42.94 -10.63 -14.16
C THR A 205 42.13 -10.64 -15.46
N GLU A 206 41.73 -9.47 -15.97
CA GLU A 206 41.04 -9.30 -17.26
C GLU A 206 41.72 -8.16 -18.05
N PRO A 207 41.88 -8.27 -19.39
CA PRO A 207 42.42 -7.17 -20.18
C PRO A 207 41.52 -5.92 -20.11
N LEU A 208 42.11 -4.72 -20.16
CA LEU A 208 41.36 -3.48 -20.29
C LEU A 208 40.63 -3.46 -21.63
N THR A 209 39.32 -3.68 -21.59
CA THR A 209 38.44 -3.64 -22.77
C THR A 209 37.41 -2.53 -22.61
N ILE A 210 36.81 -2.12 -23.73
CA ILE A 210 35.65 -1.21 -23.72
C ILE A 210 34.54 -1.76 -22.83
N PHE A 211 34.38 -3.10 -22.79
CA PHE A 211 33.41 -3.75 -21.92
C PHE A 211 33.67 -3.49 -20.43
N VAL A 212 34.93 -3.60 -19.96
CA VAL A 212 35.27 -3.29 -18.56
C VAL A 212 35.07 -1.81 -18.25
N LEU A 213 35.44 -0.90 -19.18
CA LEU A 213 35.20 0.54 -19.02
C LEU A 213 33.70 0.84 -18.87
N LEU A 214 32.87 0.25 -19.74
CA LEU A 214 31.41 0.39 -19.69
C LEU A 214 30.81 -0.24 -18.44
N ARG A 215 31.35 -1.36 -17.95
CA ARG A 215 30.96 -2.01 -16.68
C ARG A 215 31.26 -1.10 -15.48
N SER A 216 32.42 -0.45 -15.45
CA SER A 216 32.79 0.50 -14.40
C SER A 216 31.97 1.79 -14.46
N PHE A 217 31.70 2.30 -15.66
CA PHE A 217 30.77 3.41 -15.85
C PHE A 217 29.35 3.07 -15.38
N ALA A 218 28.84 1.89 -15.73
CA ALA A 218 27.55 1.37 -15.28
C ALA A 218 27.49 1.23 -13.74
N ALA A 219 28.59 0.88 -13.09
CA ALA A 219 28.67 0.82 -11.64
C ALA A 219 28.64 2.21 -10.99
N GLY A 220 29.42 3.16 -11.50
CA GLY A 220 29.43 4.52 -10.99
C GLY A 220 28.13 5.29 -11.24
N CYS A 221 27.31 4.88 -12.21
CA CYS A 221 25.99 5.48 -12.45
C CYS A 221 25.03 5.36 -11.25
N SER A 222 25.34 4.51 -10.25
CA SER A 222 24.63 4.49 -8.97
C SER A 222 24.71 5.82 -8.22
N ALA A 223 25.66 6.71 -8.54
CA ALA A 223 25.74 8.05 -7.96
C ALA A 223 24.51 8.94 -8.30
N MET A 224 23.79 8.62 -9.37
CA MET A 224 22.72 9.49 -9.91
C MET A 224 21.32 9.10 -9.44
N THR A 225 21.21 8.08 -8.61
CA THR A 225 19.91 7.66 -8.09
C THR A 225 19.42 8.65 -7.03
N GLY A 226 18.12 8.62 -6.73
CA GLY A 226 17.50 9.59 -5.82
C GLY A 226 17.29 11.01 -6.39
N VAL A 227 17.76 11.31 -7.61
CA VAL A 227 17.52 12.61 -8.27
C VAL A 227 16.01 12.88 -8.47
N GLU A 228 15.24 11.81 -8.65
CA GLU A 228 13.79 11.84 -8.82
C GLU A 228 13.00 12.18 -7.54
N ALA A 229 13.58 12.00 -6.35
CA ALA A 229 12.89 12.25 -5.07
C ALA A 229 12.36 13.69 -4.97
N ILE A 230 13.12 14.67 -5.49
CA ILE A 230 12.68 16.07 -5.54
C ILE A 230 11.48 16.26 -6.48
N SER A 231 11.44 15.51 -7.59
CA SER A 231 10.34 15.59 -8.56
C SER A 231 9.06 14.91 -8.06
N ASN A 232 9.18 13.92 -7.18
CA ASN A 232 8.05 13.28 -6.49
C ASN A 232 7.54 14.17 -5.35
N GLY A 233 8.46 14.83 -4.64
CA GLY A 233 8.20 15.66 -3.47
C GLY A 233 7.73 17.09 -3.74
N ILE A 234 7.35 17.47 -4.96
CA ILE A 234 6.97 18.86 -5.31
C ILE A 234 5.88 19.45 -4.37
N PRO A 235 4.80 18.73 -4.01
CA PRO A 235 3.76 19.29 -3.13
C PRO A 235 4.23 19.59 -1.70
N ALA A 236 5.39 19.05 -1.29
CA ALA A 236 5.94 19.29 0.04
C ALA A 236 6.59 20.69 0.14
N PHE A 237 6.83 21.38 -0.97
CA PHE A 237 7.50 22.68 -0.97
C PHE A 237 6.57 23.83 -0.53
N LYS A 238 7.16 24.93 -0.07
CA LYS A 238 6.44 26.21 0.04
C LYS A 238 6.09 26.76 -1.34
N LYS A 239 4.91 27.38 -1.46
CA LYS A 239 4.51 28.11 -2.68
C LYS A 239 5.51 29.25 -2.98
N PRO A 240 5.88 29.48 -4.25
CA PRO A 240 5.55 28.69 -5.44
C PRO A 240 6.32 27.36 -5.49
N GLU A 241 5.59 26.23 -5.46
CA GLU A 241 6.16 24.87 -5.30
C GLU A 241 7.10 24.48 -6.46
N PRO A 242 6.71 24.59 -7.75
CA PRO A 242 7.55 24.10 -8.84
C PRO A 242 8.85 24.90 -8.99
N ARG A 243 8.81 26.21 -8.73
CA ARG A 243 10.01 27.07 -8.78
C ARG A 243 11.00 26.69 -7.69
N ASN A 244 10.52 26.44 -6.48
CA ASN A 244 11.37 26.06 -5.35
C ASN A 244 11.96 24.66 -5.54
N ALA A 245 11.17 23.70 -6.04
CA ALA A 245 11.65 22.36 -6.38
C ALA A 245 12.75 22.38 -7.45
N ALA A 246 12.55 23.14 -8.54
CA ALA A 246 13.54 23.26 -9.63
C ALA A 246 14.88 23.89 -9.18
N ILE A 247 14.84 24.90 -8.31
CA ILE A 247 16.05 25.50 -7.73
C ILE A 247 16.78 24.47 -6.85
N THR A 248 16.03 23.73 -6.04
CA THR A 248 16.57 22.72 -5.13
C THR A 248 17.23 21.57 -5.89
N LEU A 249 16.61 21.09 -6.97
CA LEU A 249 17.18 20.10 -7.89
C LEU A 249 18.52 20.55 -8.48
N THR A 250 18.62 21.83 -8.86
CA THR A 250 19.86 22.38 -9.44
C THR A 250 20.99 22.40 -8.40
N TRP A 251 20.69 22.86 -7.17
CA TRP A 251 21.68 22.85 -6.07
C TRP A 251 22.10 21.44 -5.69
N MET A 252 21.15 20.50 -5.62
CA MET A 252 21.45 19.09 -5.36
C MET A 252 22.42 18.54 -6.41
N ALA A 253 22.16 18.74 -7.71
CA ALA A 253 23.03 18.25 -8.78
C ALA A 253 24.44 18.84 -8.71
N VAL A 254 24.57 20.13 -8.38
CA VAL A 254 25.88 20.80 -8.21
C VAL A 254 26.63 20.25 -6.98
N ILE A 255 25.96 20.10 -5.84
CA ILE A 255 26.56 19.55 -4.61
C ILE A 255 27.00 18.11 -4.86
N LEU A 256 26.11 17.26 -5.38
CA LEU A 256 26.39 15.86 -5.71
C LEU A 256 27.59 15.74 -6.67
N GLY A 257 27.59 16.48 -7.78
CA GLY A 257 28.69 16.45 -8.75
C GLY A 257 30.02 16.89 -8.14
N THR A 258 30.01 17.93 -7.29
CA THR A 258 31.21 18.41 -6.59
C THR A 258 31.74 17.38 -5.61
N LEU A 259 30.86 16.79 -4.79
CA LEU A 259 31.23 15.77 -3.82
C LEU A 259 31.76 14.50 -4.50
N PHE A 260 31.12 14.08 -5.59
CA PHE A 260 31.48 12.86 -6.32
C PHE A 260 32.83 12.99 -7.04
N ILE A 261 33.08 14.11 -7.74
CA ILE A 261 34.38 14.35 -8.37
C ILE A 261 35.47 14.51 -7.30
N GLY A 262 35.19 15.27 -6.24
CA GLY A 262 36.15 15.52 -5.17
C GLY A 262 36.58 14.24 -4.44
N THR A 263 35.63 13.40 -4.05
CA THR A 263 35.92 12.10 -3.42
C THR A 263 36.64 11.13 -4.37
N SER A 264 36.25 11.10 -5.65
CA SER A 264 36.95 10.30 -6.68
C SER A 264 38.40 10.76 -6.88
N ALA A 265 38.66 12.07 -6.89
CA ALA A 265 40.00 12.62 -7.00
C ALA A 265 40.86 12.29 -5.78
N LEU A 266 40.30 12.40 -4.57
CA LEU A 266 41.00 12.02 -3.35
C LEU A 266 41.29 10.52 -3.28
N ALA A 267 40.36 9.66 -3.73
CA ALA A 267 40.60 8.22 -3.81
C ALA A 267 41.84 7.92 -4.67
N MET A 268 42.00 8.61 -5.80
CA MET A 268 43.15 8.45 -6.68
C MET A 268 44.45 9.00 -6.07
N SER A 269 44.40 10.18 -5.43
CA SER A 269 45.60 10.84 -4.92
C SER A 269 46.12 10.21 -3.61
N TYR A 270 45.24 9.60 -2.81
CA TYR A 270 45.56 8.87 -1.59
C TYR A 270 45.71 7.35 -1.81
N HIS A 271 45.69 6.88 -3.07
CA HIS A 271 45.95 5.47 -3.40
C HIS A 271 44.96 4.50 -2.74
N VAL A 272 43.71 4.91 -2.62
CA VAL A 272 42.68 4.14 -1.92
C VAL A 272 42.08 3.10 -2.87
N GLU A 273 42.07 1.85 -2.44
CA GLU A 273 41.51 0.72 -3.17
C GLU A 273 40.21 0.21 -2.52
N ALA A 274 39.29 -0.31 -3.34
CA ALA A 274 38.06 -0.92 -2.83
C ALA A 274 38.39 -2.25 -2.15
N ASN A 275 37.89 -2.44 -0.93
CA ASN A 275 38.09 -3.70 -0.21
C ASN A 275 37.09 -4.75 -0.72
N PRO A 276 37.52 -5.96 -1.13
CA PRO A 276 36.61 -7.03 -1.56
C PRO A 276 35.58 -7.46 -0.50
N ALA A 277 35.87 -7.25 0.79
CA ALA A 277 34.95 -7.52 1.89
C ALA A 277 33.96 -6.37 2.18
N GLY A 278 34.04 -5.25 1.44
CA GLY A 278 33.18 -4.07 1.62
C GLY A 278 33.49 -3.22 2.86
N ASN A 279 34.53 -3.57 3.63
CA ASN A 279 34.95 -2.82 4.81
C ASN A 279 36.48 -2.90 4.99
N PRO A 280 37.19 -1.79 5.27
CA PRO A 280 36.68 -0.41 5.40
C PRO A 280 36.23 0.18 4.07
N THR A 281 35.19 1.02 4.12
CA THR A 281 34.66 1.71 2.92
C THR A 281 35.69 2.66 2.33
N VAL A 282 35.66 2.90 1.02
CA VAL A 282 36.62 3.81 0.34
C VAL A 282 36.55 5.22 0.93
N ILE A 283 35.34 5.74 1.16
CA ILE A 283 35.18 7.07 1.76
C ILE A 283 35.70 7.11 3.21
N GLY A 284 35.61 6.00 3.94
CA GLY A 284 36.20 5.84 5.26
C GLY A 284 37.72 5.78 5.24
N GLN A 285 38.31 5.05 4.29
CA GLN A 285 39.75 5.02 4.09
C GLN A 285 40.31 6.40 3.75
N ILE A 286 39.66 7.16 2.85
CA ILE A 286 40.03 8.56 2.55
C ILE A 286 39.97 9.41 3.82
N ALA A 287 38.86 9.32 4.57
CA ALA A 287 38.68 10.10 5.80
C ALA A 287 39.73 9.76 6.86
N GLN A 288 40.12 8.50 7.00
CA GLN A 288 41.14 8.06 7.95
C GLN A 288 42.53 8.62 7.62
N GLN A 289 42.87 8.72 6.33
CA GLN A 289 44.15 9.27 5.89
C GLN A 289 44.17 10.81 5.93
N VAL A 290 43.06 11.46 5.57
CA VAL A 290 42.96 12.93 5.51
C VAL A 290 42.79 13.55 6.90
N PHE A 291 41.91 13.02 7.75
CA PHE A 291 41.64 13.55 9.08
C PHE A 291 42.65 13.05 10.10
N THR A 292 43.87 13.57 9.98
CA THR A 292 45.02 13.31 10.86
C THR A 292 45.46 14.58 11.59
N GLY A 293 46.14 14.41 12.74
CA GLY A 293 46.61 15.52 13.56
C GLY A 293 45.47 16.22 14.32
N PRO A 294 45.42 17.57 14.35
CA PRO A 294 44.38 18.32 15.05
C PRO A 294 42.94 18.03 14.59
N LEU A 295 42.77 17.50 13.36
CA LEU A 295 41.48 17.18 12.76
C LEU A 295 41.05 15.72 12.98
N PHE A 296 41.76 14.92 13.76
CA PHE A 296 41.45 13.49 13.96
C PHE A 296 40.00 13.23 14.42
N PHE A 297 39.45 14.11 15.26
CA PHE A 297 38.08 14.00 15.74
C PHE A 297 37.02 14.10 14.63
N MET A 298 37.37 14.59 13.43
CA MET A 298 36.45 14.65 12.28
C MET A 298 36.20 13.29 11.63
N PHE A 299 37.12 12.32 11.78
CA PHE A 299 36.90 10.97 11.26
C PHE A 299 35.64 10.28 11.82
N PRO A 300 35.45 10.16 13.16
CA PRO A 300 34.23 9.56 13.71
C PRO A 300 32.98 10.41 13.40
N VAL A 301 33.09 11.74 13.42
CA VAL A 301 31.97 12.63 13.05
C VAL A 301 31.52 12.37 11.61
N PHE A 302 32.46 12.22 10.68
CA PHE A 302 32.18 11.95 9.28
C PHE A 302 31.54 10.57 9.05
N GLN A 303 32.03 9.52 9.73
CA GLN A 303 31.43 8.18 9.63
C GLN A 303 30.00 8.15 10.19
N ILE A 304 29.76 8.78 11.34
CA ILE A 304 28.43 8.88 11.94
C ILE A 304 27.49 9.72 11.05
N ALA A 305 27.98 10.83 10.48
CA ALA A 305 27.21 11.63 9.53
C ALA A 305 26.85 10.83 8.26
N THR A 306 27.76 9.97 7.79
CA THR A 306 27.55 9.06 6.65
C THR A 306 26.45 8.04 6.96
N LEU A 307 26.49 7.41 8.14
CA LEU A 307 25.41 6.52 8.61
C LEU A 307 24.05 7.24 8.63
N PHE A 308 23.99 8.45 9.19
CA PHE A 308 22.72 9.18 9.30
C PHE A 308 22.17 9.65 7.96
N ILE A 309 23.00 10.14 7.03
CA ILE A 309 22.50 10.56 5.71
C ILE A 309 22.00 9.36 4.90
N LEU A 310 22.65 8.19 5.01
CA LEU A 310 22.20 6.95 4.37
C LEU A 310 20.91 6.41 5.03
N THR A 311 20.79 6.50 6.35
CA THR A 311 19.52 6.21 7.05
C THR A 311 18.39 7.13 6.54
N LEU A 312 18.71 8.40 6.28
CA LEU A 312 17.76 9.37 5.75
C LEU A 312 17.42 9.12 4.28
N ALA A 313 18.34 8.57 3.49
CA ALA A 313 18.09 8.11 2.12
C ALA A 313 17.06 6.97 2.11
N ALA A 314 17.22 5.98 2.99
CA ALA A 314 16.23 4.92 3.17
C ALA A 314 14.85 5.50 3.57
N ASN A 315 14.82 6.53 4.42
CA ASN A 315 13.58 7.20 4.79
C ASN A 315 12.85 7.86 3.60
N THR A 316 13.57 8.35 2.58
CA THR A 316 12.96 8.87 1.34
C THR A 316 12.11 7.81 0.64
N SER A 317 12.60 6.57 0.57
CA SER A 317 11.86 5.44 0.00
C SER A 317 10.64 5.06 0.84
N TYR A 318 10.73 5.16 2.17
CA TYR A 318 9.56 4.98 3.06
C TYR A 318 8.49 6.06 2.90
N ALA A 319 8.83 7.23 2.37
CA ALA A 319 7.86 8.26 2.00
C ALA A 319 7.25 8.02 0.60
N ASP A 320 8.07 7.65 -0.38
CA ASP A 320 7.66 7.59 -1.79
C ASP A 320 7.04 6.25 -2.22
N PHE A 321 7.55 5.11 -1.75
CA PHE A 321 7.01 3.79 -2.11
C PHE A 321 5.53 3.62 -1.74
N PRO A 322 5.08 3.98 -0.51
CA PRO A 322 3.68 3.83 -0.16
C PRO A 322 2.79 4.80 -0.94
N ARG A 323 3.32 5.98 -1.29
CA ARG A 323 2.62 6.96 -2.13
C ARG A 323 2.44 6.44 -3.56
N LEU A 324 3.47 5.88 -4.17
CA LEU A 324 3.38 5.24 -5.50
C LEU A 324 2.41 4.05 -5.47
N SER A 325 2.50 3.20 -4.44
CA SER A 325 1.59 2.08 -4.26
C SER A 325 0.13 2.52 -4.15
N SER A 326 -0.12 3.65 -3.47
CA SER A 326 -1.47 4.23 -3.37
C SER A 326 -2.00 4.75 -4.71
N LEU A 327 -1.13 5.32 -5.56
CA LEU A 327 -1.50 5.77 -6.91
C LEU A 327 -1.88 4.57 -7.79
N LEU A 328 -1.08 3.51 -7.78
CA LEU A 328 -1.36 2.27 -8.50
C LEU A 328 -2.63 1.59 -8.00
N ALA A 329 -2.88 1.58 -6.69
CA ALA A 329 -4.09 1.00 -6.12
C ALA A 329 -5.35 1.78 -6.50
N ARG A 330 -5.29 3.11 -6.53
CA ARG A 330 -6.37 3.98 -7.04
C ARG A 330 -6.63 3.78 -8.52
N ASP A 331 -5.60 3.46 -9.29
CA ASP A 331 -5.71 3.11 -10.70
C ASP A 331 -6.10 1.63 -10.94
N HIS A 332 -6.48 0.89 -9.88
CA HIS A 332 -6.86 -0.52 -9.93
C HIS A 332 -5.75 -1.47 -10.45
N PHE A 333 -4.47 -1.14 -10.25
CA PHE A 333 -3.32 -1.98 -10.57
C PHE A 333 -2.71 -2.68 -9.35
N LEU A 334 -3.08 -2.26 -8.13
CA LEU A 334 -2.69 -2.88 -6.87
C LEU A 334 -3.92 -3.14 -5.99
N PRO A 335 -3.79 -3.97 -4.93
CA PRO A 335 -4.85 -4.17 -3.96
C PRO A 335 -5.33 -2.84 -3.37
N HIS A 336 -6.65 -2.63 -3.27
CA HIS A 336 -7.23 -1.34 -2.82
C HIS A 336 -6.74 -0.93 -1.42
N GLN A 337 -6.27 -1.88 -0.61
CA GLN A 337 -5.76 -1.59 0.73
C GLN A 337 -4.51 -0.68 0.72
N PHE A 338 -3.71 -0.71 -0.36
CA PHE A 338 -2.57 0.20 -0.52
C PHE A 338 -3.00 1.67 -0.75
N ALA A 339 -4.25 1.93 -1.13
CA ALA A 339 -4.78 3.28 -1.30
C ALA A 339 -5.16 3.96 0.02
N PHE A 340 -5.38 3.18 1.09
CA PHE A 340 -5.85 3.70 2.37
C PHE A 340 -4.70 4.25 3.23
N ARG A 341 -4.96 5.39 3.88
CA ARG A 341 -4.09 5.96 4.92
C ARG A 341 -4.61 5.53 6.28
N GLY A 342 -3.72 5.06 7.15
CA GLY A 342 -4.08 4.72 8.53
C GLY A 342 -4.35 5.97 9.38
N ASP A 343 -4.72 5.76 10.64
CA ASP A 343 -5.10 6.81 11.62
C ASP A 343 -4.05 7.92 11.85
N ARG A 344 -2.80 7.68 11.44
CA ARG A 344 -1.69 8.63 11.50
C ARG A 344 -1.34 9.26 10.15
N LEU A 345 -2.24 9.17 9.18
CA LEU A 345 -2.06 9.68 7.81
C LEU A 345 -0.91 9.01 7.03
N ALA A 346 -0.42 7.86 7.50
CA ALA A 346 0.62 7.06 6.86
C ALA A 346 0.00 5.87 6.10
N PHE A 347 0.57 5.52 4.95
CA PHE A 347 0.16 4.35 4.16
C PHE A 347 0.80 3.08 4.76
N SER A 348 0.24 2.61 5.88
CA SER A 348 0.86 1.57 6.73
C SER A 348 1.21 0.29 5.98
N ILE A 349 0.34 -0.18 5.09
CA ILE A 349 0.57 -1.43 4.33
C ILE A 349 1.78 -1.28 3.40
N GLY A 350 1.89 -0.16 2.69
CA GLY A 350 3.05 0.12 1.83
C GLY A 350 4.35 0.19 2.64
N ILE A 351 4.32 0.81 3.83
CA ILE A 351 5.50 0.90 4.72
C ILE A 351 5.95 -0.48 5.20
N VAL A 352 5.02 -1.31 5.68
CA VAL A 352 5.33 -2.67 6.16
C VAL A 352 5.82 -3.54 5.01
N PHE A 353 5.17 -3.48 3.85
CA PHE A 353 5.56 -4.26 2.68
C PHE A 353 6.98 -3.92 2.19
N LEU A 354 7.32 -2.63 2.13
CA LEU A 354 8.68 -2.17 1.83
C LEU A 354 9.70 -2.71 2.84
N ALA A 355 9.41 -2.62 4.14
CA ALA A 355 10.31 -3.09 5.20
C ALA A 355 10.57 -4.60 5.10
N VAL A 356 9.53 -5.40 4.83
CA VAL A 356 9.64 -6.86 4.66
C VAL A 356 10.50 -7.20 3.44
N LEU A 357 10.24 -6.58 2.28
CA LEU A 357 11.02 -6.83 1.07
C LEU A 357 12.48 -6.39 1.21
N ALA A 358 12.74 -5.22 1.79
CA ALA A 358 14.10 -4.74 2.03
C ALA A 358 14.86 -5.65 3.00
N SER A 359 14.22 -6.08 4.10
CA SER A 359 14.81 -7.02 5.05
C SER A 359 15.11 -8.37 4.40
N LEU A 360 14.22 -8.86 3.53
CA LEU A 360 14.44 -10.11 2.79
C LEU A 360 15.65 -10.00 1.87
N LEU A 361 15.80 -8.91 1.11
CA LEU A 361 16.98 -8.70 0.26
C LEU A 361 18.27 -8.62 1.08
N LEU A 362 18.28 -7.88 2.20
CA LEU A 362 19.45 -7.78 3.09
C LEU A 362 19.89 -9.16 3.59
N VAL A 363 18.95 -10.02 3.97
CA VAL A 363 19.23 -11.39 4.41
C VAL A 363 19.76 -12.26 3.26
N VAL A 364 19.14 -12.20 2.07
CA VAL A 364 19.54 -12.99 0.89
C VAL A 364 20.94 -12.61 0.42
N PHE A 365 21.26 -11.31 0.39
CA PHE A 365 22.56 -10.79 -0.04
C PHE A 365 23.57 -10.66 1.11
N LYS A 366 23.24 -11.14 2.31
CA LYS A 366 24.12 -11.14 3.50
C LYS A 366 24.71 -9.76 3.85
N GLY A 367 23.96 -8.68 3.60
CA GLY A 367 24.42 -7.31 3.84
C GLY A 367 25.58 -6.87 2.93
N ASP A 368 25.75 -7.51 1.76
CA ASP A 368 26.74 -7.07 0.78
C ASP A 368 26.19 -5.93 -0.11
N THR A 369 26.64 -4.71 0.21
CA THR A 369 26.31 -3.50 -0.53
C THR A 369 26.71 -3.59 -2.01
N THR A 370 27.85 -4.19 -2.36
CA THR A 370 28.34 -4.22 -3.75
C THR A 370 27.42 -5.05 -4.63
N SER A 371 26.98 -6.21 -4.14
CA SER A 371 26.00 -7.05 -4.84
C SER A 371 24.64 -6.35 -4.97
N LEU A 372 24.17 -5.65 -3.94
CA LEU A 372 22.91 -4.89 -3.98
C LEU A 372 22.96 -3.73 -4.99
N ILE A 373 24.07 -2.98 -5.06
CA ILE A 373 24.26 -1.88 -6.02
C ILE A 373 24.16 -2.38 -7.48
N ASN A 374 24.57 -3.62 -7.76
CA ASN A 374 24.50 -4.17 -9.11
C ASN A 374 23.06 -4.35 -9.62
N LEU A 375 22.10 -4.57 -8.72
CA LEU A 375 20.67 -4.68 -9.05
C LEU A 375 20.04 -3.32 -9.30
N TYR A 376 20.51 -2.32 -8.57
CA TYR A 376 19.89 -1.01 -8.41
C TYR A 376 19.80 -0.17 -9.69
N ALA A 377 20.88 -0.11 -10.45
CA ALA A 377 20.99 0.87 -11.54
C ALA A 377 20.01 0.61 -12.70
N VAL A 378 19.59 -0.63 -12.97
CA VAL A 378 18.76 -0.95 -14.15
C VAL A 378 17.39 -0.27 -14.09
N GLY A 379 16.70 -0.35 -12.95
CA GLY A 379 15.34 0.17 -12.78
C GLY A 379 15.27 1.69 -12.93
N VAL A 380 16.20 2.41 -12.29
CA VAL A 380 16.25 3.88 -12.34
C VAL A 380 16.38 4.40 -13.76
N PHE A 381 17.33 3.88 -14.55
CA PHE A 381 17.51 4.37 -15.92
C PHE A 381 16.35 4.00 -16.84
N MET A 382 15.65 2.89 -16.59
CA MET A 382 14.41 2.57 -17.30
C MET A 382 13.30 3.58 -16.97
N SER A 383 13.14 3.93 -15.69
CA SER A 383 12.20 4.98 -15.24
C SER A 383 12.53 6.33 -15.88
N PHE A 384 13.80 6.73 -15.88
CA PHE A 384 14.27 7.97 -16.50
C PHE A 384 13.99 7.98 -17.99
N THR A 385 14.32 6.91 -18.70
CA THR A 385 14.11 6.79 -20.15
C THR A 385 12.63 7.00 -20.50
N LEU A 386 11.73 6.33 -19.76
CA LEU A 386 10.29 6.41 -19.99
C LEU A 386 9.73 7.80 -19.64
N SER A 387 10.19 8.40 -18.55
CA SER A 387 9.82 9.77 -18.16
C SER A 387 10.26 10.79 -19.22
N GLN A 388 11.52 10.74 -19.65
CA GLN A 388 12.05 11.65 -20.66
C GLN A 388 11.40 11.43 -22.04
N GLY A 389 11.20 10.18 -22.46
CA GLY A 389 10.45 9.85 -23.67
C GLY A 389 9.00 10.35 -23.62
N GLY A 390 8.36 10.27 -22.45
CA GLY A 390 7.05 10.85 -22.18
C GLY A 390 7.05 12.38 -22.37
N MET A 391 8.06 13.07 -21.84
CA MET A 391 8.21 14.51 -22.00
C MET A 391 8.48 14.94 -23.45
N VAL A 392 9.21 14.13 -24.24
CA VAL A 392 9.35 14.38 -25.69
C VAL A 392 7.98 14.41 -26.37
N ARG A 393 7.12 13.42 -26.07
CA ARG A 393 5.75 13.38 -26.61
C ARG A 393 4.87 14.50 -26.06
N HIS A 394 5.05 14.88 -24.79
CA HIS A 394 4.38 16.03 -24.17
C HIS A 394 4.64 17.33 -24.94
N TRP A 395 5.92 17.66 -25.19
CA TRP A 395 6.30 18.87 -25.93
C TRP A 395 5.87 18.83 -27.39
N TRP A 396 5.88 17.65 -28.00
CA TRP A 396 5.37 17.46 -29.36
C TRP A 396 3.87 17.76 -29.47
N ARG A 397 3.06 17.33 -28.48
CA ARG A 397 1.62 17.67 -28.42
C ARG A 397 1.41 19.18 -28.27
N LEU A 398 2.19 19.85 -27.42
CA LEU A 398 2.10 21.29 -27.13
C LEU A 398 2.76 22.21 -28.18
N ARG A 399 3.22 21.67 -29.32
CA ARG A 399 3.96 22.43 -30.36
C ARG A 399 3.22 23.64 -30.93
N ARG A 400 1.88 23.67 -30.84
CA ARG A 400 1.03 24.77 -31.33
C ARG A 400 0.81 25.88 -30.28
N GLU A 401 1.03 25.58 -29.01
CA GLU A 401 0.63 26.47 -27.90
C GLU A 401 1.82 27.18 -27.24
N LYS A 402 2.99 26.53 -27.15
CA LYS A 402 4.16 27.07 -26.45
C LYS A 402 5.32 27.38 -27.40
N ARG A 403 5.85 28.61 -27.31
CA ARG A 403 7.13 28.98 -27.93
C ARG A 403 8.29 28.28 -27.21
N GLY A 404 9.30 27.81 -27.96
CA GLY A 404 10.47 27.12 -27.40
C GLY A 404 10.35 25.61 -27.23
N TRP A 405 9.24 24.99 -27.69
CA TRP A 405 9.02 23.54 -27.60
C TRP A 405 10.15 22.70 -28.22
N GLN A 406 10.79 23.18 -29.29
CA GLN A 406 11.90 22.48 -29.96
C GLN A 406 13.11 22.31 -29.04
N ARG A 407 13.47 23.34 -28.27
CA ARG A 407 14.59 23.27 -27.32
C ARG A 407 14.28 22.31 -26.18
N SER A 408 13.08 22.40 -25.62
CA SER A 408 12.63 21.49 -24.55
C SER A 408 12.56 20.03 -25.04
N MET A 409 12.04 19.81 -26.25
CA MET A 409 12.00 18.50 -26.88
C MET A 409 13.40 17.95 -27.13
N ALA A 410 14.34 18.78 -27.62
CA ALA A 410 15.73 18.36 -27.86
C ALA A 410 16.44 17.97 -26.57
N ILE A 411 16.25 18.73 -25.48
CA ILE A 411 16.85 18.40 -24.17
C ILE A 411 16.29 17.08 -23.63
N ASN A 412 14.96 16.90 -23.62
CA ASN A 412 14.38 15.62 -23.15
C ASN A 412 14.70 14.47 -24.11
N GLY A 413 14.84 14.73 -25.41
CA GLY A 413 15.24 13.74 -26.40
C GLY A 413 16.68 13.26 -26.18
N LEU A 414 17.60 14.19 -25.91
CA LEU A 414 18.98 13.86 -25.52
C LEU A 414 18.99 13.07 -24.21
N GLY A 415 18.20 13.49 -23.22
CA GLY A 415 18.03 12.78 -21.95
C GLY A 415 17.52 11.35 -22.14
N ALA A 416 16.46 11.16 -22.92
CA ALA A 416 15.88 9.86 -23.22
C ALA A 416 16.86 8.95 -23.95
N LEU A 417 17.57 9.45 -24.96
CA LEU A 417 18.56 8.68 -25.71
C LEU A 417 19.73 8.26 -24.81
N THR A 418 20.26 9.19 -24.01
CA THR A 418 21.43 8.93 -23.17
C THR A 418 21.09 7.95 -22.04
N THR A 419 19.94 8.13 -21.39
CA THR A 419 19.47 7.22 -20.33
C THR A 419 19.11 5.83 -20.88
N LEU A 420 18.57 5.75 -22.10
CA LEU A 420 18.35 4.46 -22.78
C LEU A 420 19.65 3.74 -23.06
N LEU A 421 20.66 4.45 -23.59
CA LEU A 421 21.98 3.90 -23.84
C LEU A 421 22.61 3.36 -22.54
N VAL A 422 22.53 4.13 -21.46
CA VAL A 422 23.02 3.70 -20.14
C VAL A 422 22.25 2.48 -19.64
N ALA A 423 20.92 2.45 -19.75
CA ALA A 423 20.11 1.29 -19.38
C ALA A 423 20.53 0.02 -20.14
N LEU A 424 20.78 0.13 -21.45
CA LEU A 424 21.27 -0.98 -22.29
C LEU A 424 22.66 -1.44 -21.88
N VAL A 425 23.57 -0.50 -21.60
CA VAL A 425 24.91 -0.81 -21.12
C VAL A 425 24.86 -1.53 -19.77
N ILE A 426 24.06 -1.07 -18.81
CA ILE A 426 23.91 -1.73 -17.52
C ILE A 426 23.30 -3.12 -17.70
N ALA A 427 22.22 -3.23 -18.47
CA ALA A 427 21.51 -4.50 -18.69
C ALA A 427 22.41 -5.57 -19.34
N THR A 428 23.33 -5.17 -20.22
CA THR A 428 24.25 -6.10 -20.89
C THR A 428 25.50 -6.39 -20.06
N THR A 429 26.17 -5.36 -19.52
CA THR A 429 27.45 -5.52 -18.80
C THR A 429 27.29 -6.14 -17.42
N LYS A 430 26.17 -5.87 -16.73
CA LYS A 430 25.90 -6.39 -15.38
C LYS A 430 24.93 -7.56 -15.36
N PHE A 431 24.56 -8.11 -16.53
CA PHE A 431 23.60 -9.21 -16.61
C PHE A 431 24.02 -10.38 -15.71
N LEU A 432 25.28 -10.82 -15.82
CA LEU A 432 25.84 -11.92 -15.02
C LEU A 432 26.08 -11.54 -13.55
N SER A 433 26.18 -10.26 -13.23
CA SER A 433 26.42 -9.74 -11.87
C SER A 433 25.13 -9.52 -11.07
N GLY A 434 23.97 -9.93 -11.60
CA GLY A 434 22.68 -9.87 -10.91
C GLY A 434 21.61 -9.03 -11.59
N ALA A 435 21.95 -8.20 -12.58
CA ALA A 435 20.98 -7.33 -13.27
C ALA A 435 19.82 -8.12 -13.92
N TRP A 436 20.04 -9.39 -14.24
CA TRP A 436 19.02 -10.30 -14.75
C TRP A 436 17.78 -10.39 -13.83
N ILE A 437 17.94 -10.26 -12.51
CA ILE A 437 16.84 -10.31 -11.54
C ILE A 437 15.84 -9.19 -11.83
N VAL A 438 16.33 -7.95 -12.02
CA VAL A 438 15.47 -6.79 -12.29
C VAL A 438 14.83 -6.89 -13.67
N VAL A 439 15.57 -7.38 -14.67
CA VAL A 439 15.06 -7.61 -16.04
C VAL A 439 13.88 -8.60 -16.05
N ILE A 440 13.88 -9.59 -15.16
CA ILE A 440 12.76 -10.55 -15.01
C ILE A 440 11.65 -9.99 -14.11
N LEU A 441 12.02 -9.33 -13.01
CA LEU A 441 11.08 -8.86 -12.00
C LEU A 441 10.17 -7.74 -12.54
N ILE A 442 10.67 -6.86 -13.40
CA ILE A 442 9.86 -5.78 -14.01
C ILE A 442 8.68 -6.38 -14.83
N PRO A 443 8.89 -7.26 -15.83
CA PRO A 443 7.80 -7.93 -16.53
C PRO A 443 6.85 -8.69 -15.59
N LEU A 444 7.39 -9.39 -14.58
CA LEU A 444 6.55 -10.14 -13.63
C LEU A 444 5.62 -9.21 -12.83
N LEU A 445 6.14 -8.08 -12.33
CA LEU A 445 5.32 -7.08 -11.65
C LEU A 445 4.29 -6.44 -12.59
N VAL A 446 4.65 -6.15 -13.84
CA VAL A 446 3.71 -5.62 -14.83
C VAL A 446 2.61 -6.64 -15.13
N LEU A 447 2.94 -7.93 -15.28
CA LEU A 447 1.97 -9.01 -15.44
C LEU A 447 1.06 -9.12 -14.22
N MET A 448 1.60 -9.02 -13.01
CA MET A 448 0.83 -8.98 -11.77
C MET A 448 -0.14 -7.79 -11.75
N PHE A 449 0.32 -6.58 -12.08
CA PHE A 449 -0.55 -5.39 -12.14
C PHE A 449 -1.68 -5.57 -13.16
N LEU A 450 -1.36 -6.09 -14.35
CA LEU A 450 -2.36 -6.36 -15.39
C LEU A 450 -3.32 -7.48 -14.99
N ALA A 451 -2.85 -8.50 -14.27
CA ALA A 451 -3.68 -9.58 -13.76
C ALA A 451 -4.67 -9.07 -12.70
N ILE A 452 -4.20 -8.26 -11.75
CA ILE A 452 -5.04 -7.59 -10.74
C ILE A 452 -6.09 -6.70 -11.42
N HIS A 453 -5.65 -5.88 -12.38
CA HIS A 453 -6.56 -4.99 -13.11
C HIS A 453 -7.62 -5.76 -13.91
N ARG A 454 -7.22 -6.82 -14.62
CA ARG A 454 -8.17 -7.70 -15.31
C ARG A 454 -9.12 -8.38 -14.35
N HIS A 455 -8.64 -8.84 -13.20
CA HIS A 455 -9.48 -9.43 -12.17
C HIS A 455 -10.53 -8.42 -11.66
N TYR A 456 -10.14 -7.18 -11.39
CA TYR A 456 -11.11 -6.14 -11.00
C TYR A 456 -12.13 -5.82 -12.10
N LEU A 457 -11.69 -5.69 -13.35
CA LEU A 457 -12.62 -5.49 -14.48
C LEU A 457 -13.57 -6.68 -14.68
N HIS A 458 -13.09 -7.89 -14.41
CA HIS A 458 -13.91 -9.11 -14.47
C HIS A 458 -14.93 -9.12 -13.35
N VAL A 459 -14.50 -8.88 -12.11
CA VAL A 459 -15.35 -8.76 -10.93
C VAL A 459 -16.43 -7.70 -11.12
N GLU A 460 -16.10 -6.53 -11.67
CA GLU A 460 -17.07 -5.46 -11.91
C GLU A 460 -18.12 -5.85 -12.96
N ARG A 461 -17.73 -6.60 -14.00
CA ARG A 461 -18.63 -7.10 -15.05
C ARG A 461 -19.50 -8.27 -14.58
N GLU A 462 -18.98 -9.10 -13.69
CA GLU A 462 -19.63 -10.32 -13.19
C GLU A 462 -20.46 -10.10 -11.91
N ARG A 463 -20.66 -8.85 -11.49
CA ARG A 463 -21.64 -8.51 -10.45
C ARG A 463 -23.05 -8.82 -10.93
N THR A 464 -23.44 -10.08 -10.80
CA THR A 464 -24.80 -10.55 -10.88
C THR A 464 -25.27 -10.85 -9.47
N THR A 465 -26.24 -10.08 -9.05
CA THR A 465 -27.00 -10.31 -7.83
C THR A 465 -28.44 -10.32 -8.22
N GLU A 466 -29.13 -11.37 -7.80
CA GLU A 466 -30.54 -11.61 -8.08
C GLU A 466 -31.45 -10.82 -7.13
N ILE A 467 -30.90 -10.21 -6.06
CA ILE A 467 -31.68 -9.29 -5.21
C ILE A 467 -32.22 -8.16 -6.08
N PRO A 468 -33.55 -7.99 -6.14
CA PRO A 468 -34.17 -6.95 -6.93
C PRO A 468 -33.69 -5.56 -6.51
N ILE A 469 -33.49 -4.68 -7.51
CA ILE A 469 -33.05 -3.29 -7.27
C ILE A 469 -34.20 -2.43 -6.73
N ARG A 470 -35.45 -2.89 -6.88
CA ARG A 470 -36.63 -2.18 -6.38
C ARG A 470 -37.07 -2.78 -5.05
N PRO A 471 -37.32 -1.96 -4.02
CA PRO A 471 -37.75 -2.45 -2.70
C PRO A 471 -39.02 -3.30 -2.76
N LYS A 472 -39.96 -2.94 -3.63
CA LYS A 472 -41.28 -3.61 -3.78
C LYS A 472 -41.17 -5.03 -4.35
N ASP A 473 -40.08 -5.33 -5.04
CA ASP A 473 -39.86 -6.65 -5.65
C ASP A 473 -39.20 -7.62 -4.65
N ILE A 474 -38.72 -7.12 -3.50
CA ILE A 474 -38.06 -7.92 -2.46
C ILE A 474 -39.12 -8.57 -1.56
N ARG A 475 -39.21 -9.90 -1.61
CA ARG A 475 -40.11 -10.69 -0.75
C ARG A 475 -39.30 -11.39 0.33
N HIS A 476 -39.42 -10.90 1.57
CA HIS A 476 -38.67 -11.43 2.71
C HIS A 476 -39.22 -12.75 3.24
N ARG A 477 -38.32 -13.75 3.40
CA ARG A 477 -38.56 -14.96 4.20
C ARG A 477 -37.45 -15.13 5.21
N PHE A 478 -37.82 -15.31 6.48
CA PHE A 478 -36.86 -15.37 7.57
C PHE A 478 -36.80 -16.77 8.19
N ILE A 479 -35.58 -17.26 8.42
CA ILE A 479 -35.31 -18.47 9.21
C ILE A 479 -34.59 -18.06 10.50
N VAL A 480 -35.12 -18.51 11.63
CA VAL A 480 -34.50 -18.30 12.95
C VAL A 480 -34.13 -19.66 13.53
N PRO A 481 -32.84 -20.05 13.54
CA PRO A 481 -32.40 -21.28 14.21
C PRO A 481 -32.58 -21.16 15.73
N VAL A 482 -33.28 -22.13 16.33
CA VAL A 482 -33.63 -22.16 17.75
C VAL A 482 -33.04 -23.39 18.42
N GLU A 483 -32.18 -23.20 19.42
CA GLU A 483 -31.73 -24.30 20.29
C GLU A 483 -32.67 -24.47 21.49
N ARG A 484 -33.11 -23.36 22.08
CA ARG A 484 -33.99 -23.29 23.25
C ARG A 484 -34.81 -22.00 23.23
N LEU A 485 -35.95 -21.96 23.91
CA LEU A 485 -36.74 -20.73 24.04
C LEU A 485 -36.15 -19.81 25.12
N ASP A 486 -35.15 -19.03 24.75
CA ASP A 486 -34.54 -18.01 25.61
C ASP A 486 -34.76 -16.58 25.08
N LEU A 487 -34.29 -15.58 25.84
CA LEU A 487 -34.44 -14.16 25.48
C LEU A 487 -33.84 -13.83 24.11
N ALA A 488 -32.73 -14.49 23.76
CA ALA A 488 -32.06 -14.37 22.47
C ALA A 488 -33.00 -14.79 21.32
N THR A 489 -33.64 -15.94 21.49
CA THR A 489 -34.62 -16.49 20.55
C THR A 489 -35.85 -15.59 20.42
N LYS A 490 -36.42 -15.15 21.55
CA LYS A 490 -37.60 -14.26 21.56
C LYS A 490 -37.33 -12.96 20.81
N ARG A 491 -36.17 -12.33 21.05
CA ARG A 491 -35.75 -11.09 20.34
C ARG A 491 -35.50 -11.33 18.85
N SER A 492 -34.86 -12.44 18.50
CA SER A 492 -34.62 -12.80 17.09
C SER A 492 -35.93 -12.97 16.32
N LEU A 493 -36.93 -13.60 16.95
CA LEU A 493 -38.27 -13.75 16.37
C LEU A 493 -39.01 -12.41 16.30
N ALA A 494 -38.96 -11.61 17.36
CA ALA A 494 -39.59 -10.27 17.36
C ALA A 494 -39.04 -9.40 16.23
N TYR A 495 -37.71 -9.36 16.08
CA TYR A 495 -37.04 -8.67 14.99
C TYR A 495 -37.49 -9.20 13.61
N ALA A 496 -37.38 -10.51 13.37
CA ALA A 496 -37.78 -11.10 12.08
C ALA A 496 -39.25 -10.83 11.72
N ARG A 497 -40.15 -10.99 12.71
CA ARG A 497 -41.60 -10.85 12.53
C ARG A 497 -42.06 -9.41 12.36
N SER A 498 -41.27 -8.45 12.82
CA SER A 498 -41.54 -7.03 12.58
C SER A 498 -41.27 -6.61 11.13
N ILE A 499 -40.55 -7.42 10.36
CA ILE A 499 -40.24 -7.18 8.95
C ILE A 499 -41.21 -7.94 8.03
N THR A 500 -41.44 -9.23 8.31
CA THR A 500 -42.30 -10.09 7.48
C THR A 500 -43.07 -11.08 8.34
N PRO A 501 -44.32 -11.44 8.00
CA PRO A 501 -45.02 -12.55 8.64
C PRO A 501 -44.43 -13.92 8.28
N ARG A 502 -43.60 -14.01 7.23
CA ARG A 502 -43.01 -15.27 6.74
C ARG A 502 -41.75 -15.66 7.52
N VAL A 503 -41.92 -15.94 8.81
CA VAL A 503 -40.83 -16.35 9.71
C VAL A 503 -41.01 -17.80 10.11
N THR A 504 -39.96 -18.62 9.95
CA THR A 504 -39.96 -20.01 10.42
C THR A 504 -38.88 -20.20 11.47
N ALA A 505 -39.27 -20.67 12.65
CA ALA A 505 -38.34 -21.06 13.69
C ALA A 505 -37.90 -22.51 13.46
N VAL A 506 -36.59 -22.77 13.42
CA VAL A 506 -36.08 -24.09 13.04
C VAL A 506 -35.26 -24.67 14.17
N HIS A 507 -35.64 -25.86 14.64
CA HIS A 507 -34.92 -26.61 15.66
C HIS A 507 -34.42 -27.94 15.09
N VAL A 508 -33.14 -28.27 15.31
CA VAL A 508 -32.61 -29.59 14.98
C VAL A 508 -32.73 -30.49 16.20
N ALA A 509 -33.53 -31.56 16.09
CA ALA A 509 -33.78 -32.49 17.19
C ALA A 509 -32.55 -33.36 17.48
N LEU A 510 -31.70 -32.92 18.41
CA LEU A 510 -30.53 -33.68 18.90
C LEU A 510 -30.89 -34.60 20.08
N ASP A 511 -31.80 -34.15 20.92
CA ASP A 511 -32.21 -34.82 22.16
C ASP A 511 -33.72 -34.74 22.29
N ARG A 512 -34.37 -35.90 22.26
CA ARG A 512 -35.83 -36.02 22.30
C ARG A 512 -36.43 -35.35 23.54
N GLN A 513 -35.74 -35.38 24.68
CA GLN A 513 -36.23 -34.76 25.92
C GLN A 513 -36.21 -33.24 25.83
N LYS A 514 -35.12 -32.65 25.30
CA LYS A 514 -35.00 -31.20 25.07
C LYS A 514 -35.92 -30.70 23.98
N THR A 515 -36.07 -31.46 22.89
CA THR A 515 -36.99 -31.11 21.79
C THR A 515 -38.44 -31.11 22.27
N ASN A 516 -38.85 -32.07 23.10
CA ASN A 516 -40.18 -32.06 23.69
C ASN A 516 -40.39 -30.89 24.65
N ALA A 517 -39.40 -30.58 25.51
CA ALA A 517 -39.46 -29.42 26.40
C ALA A 517 -39.58 -28.11 25.62
N LEU A 518 -38.82 -27.96 24.52
CA LEU A 518 -38.93 -26.81 23.62
C LEU A 518 -40.30 -26.73 22.97
N ARG A 519 -40.85 -27.84 22.48
CA ARG A 519 -42.18 -27.88 21.85
C ARG A 519 -43.26 -27.40 22.82
N THR A 520 -43.28 -27.93 24.05
CA THR A 520 -44.26 -27.51 25.06
C THR A 520 -44.12 -26.03 25.41
N ALA A 521 -42.89 -25.56 25.66
CA ALA A 521 -42.64 -24.14 25.95
C ALA A 521 -43.01 -23.24 24.75
N TRP A 522 -42.82 -23.71 23.52
CA TRP A 522 -43.20 -22.99 22.31
C TRP A 522 -44.71 -22.87 22.18
N GLU A 523 -45.46 -23.96 22.37
CA GLU A 523 -46.92 -23.96 22.33
C GLU A 523 -47.53 -23.01 23.37
N GLU A 524 -47.00 -23.01 24.60
CA GLU A 524 -47.39 -22.06 25.65
C GLU A 524 -47.16 -20.60 25.23
N GLU A 525 -45.98 -20.29 24.68
CA GLU A 525 -45.65 -18.94 24.22
C GLU A 525 -46.51 -18.51 23.01
N GLN A 526 -46.74 -19.39 22.04
CA GLN A 526 -47.55 -19.10 20.85
C GLN A 526 -49.03 -18.86 21.19
N ASN A 527 -49.53 -19.51 22.24
CA ASN A 527 -50.88 -19.28 22.75
C ASN A 527 -51.04 -17.92 23.45
N ALA A 528 -49.96 -17.39 24.01
CA ALA A 528 -49.93 -16.06 24.62
C ALA A 528 -49.84 -14.92 23.59
N LEU A 529 -49.53 -15.23 22.33
CA LEU A 529 -49.38 -14.30 21.22
C LEU A 529 -50.65 -14.26 20.35
N SER A 530 -50.93 -13.09 19.77
CA SER A 530 -52.02 -12.88 18.80
C SER A 530 -51.83 -13.74 17.53
N GLU A 531 -52.77 -13.84 16.59
CA GLU A 531 -52.54 -14.71 15.40
C GLU A 531 -51.48 -14.16 14.44
N ASP A 532 -51.42 -12.84 14.25
CA ASP A 532 -50.32 -12.11 13.59
C ASP A 532 -49.00 -12.24 14.37
N GLU A 533 -49.13 -12.54 15.66
CA GLU A 533 -48.19 -12.95 16.70
C GLU A 533 -47.36 -14.21 16.48
N ARG A 534 -47.79 -15.09 15.59
CA ARG A 534 -47.34 -16.49 15.61
C ARG A 534 -46.22 -16.76 14.61
N ALA A 535 -45.38 -17.72 14.95
CA ALA A 535 -44.37 -18.28 14.05
C ALA A 535 -44.36 -19.81 14.14
N PRO A 536 -44.42 -20.52 13.01
CA PRO A 536 -44.27 -21.97 13.00
C PRO A 536 -42.91 -22.39 13.54
N LEU A 537 -42.92 -23.44 14.37
CA LEU A 537 -41.72 -24.16 14.79
C LEU A 537 -41.59 -25.44 13.97
N GLU A 538 -40.56 -25.51 13.15
CA GLU A 538 -40.21 -26.69 12.38
C GLU A 538 -39.09 -27.46 13.07
N ILE A 539 -39.33 -28.75 13.32
CA ILE A 539 -38.39 -29.63 14.00
C ILE A 539 -37.81 -30.58 12.95
N ILE A 540 -36.53 -30.42 12.66
CA ILE A 540 -35.80 -31.25 11.70
C ILE A 540 -35.26 -32.48 12.45
N GLU A 541 -35.69 -33.66 12.02
CA GLU A 541 -35.14 -34.92 12.51
C GLU A 541 -33.71 -35.14 11.98
N GLN A 542 -32.87 -35.74 12.82
CA GLN A 542 -31.43 -35.79 12.58
C GLN A 542 -31.06 -36.81 11.49
N GLY A 543 -31.13 -36.41 10.22
CA GLY A 543 -30.66 -37.23 9.09
C GLY A 543 -29.12 -37.30 8.95
N TYR A 544 -28.39 -36.36 9.57
CA TYR A 544 -26.94 -36.23 9.47
C TYR A 544 -26.26 -36.12 10.85
N ARG A 545 -25.02 -36.61 10.98
CA ARG A 545 -24.22 -36.53 12.23
C ARG A 545 -23.84 -35.11 12.69
N SER A 546 -24.27 -34.05 11.99
CA SER A 546 -23.88 -32.65 12.27
C SER A 546 -25.08 -31.70 12.22
N LEU A 547 -25.32 -30.94 13.29
CA LEU A 547 -26.38 -29.93 13.39
C LEU A 547 -26.30 -28.88 12.28
N VAL A 548 -25.08 -28.41 11.98
CA VAL A 548 -24.84 -27.42 10.92
C VAL A 548 -25.27 -27.96 9.56
N ARG A 549 -24.95 -29.21 9.24
CA ARG A 549 -25.30 -29.81 7.94
C ARG A 549 -26.81 -30.00 7.78
N SER A 550 -27.52 -30.39 8.84
CA SER A 550 -28.98 -30.50 8.81
C SER A 550 -29.66 -29.14 8.60
N LEU A 551 -29.18 -28.09 9.30
CA LEU A 551 -29.69 -26.72 9.08
C LEU A 551 -29.42 -26.24 7.65
N LEU A 552 -28.20 -26.42 7.14
CA LEU A 552 -27.85 -26.01 5.78
C LEU A 552 -28.71 -26.72 4.73
N HIS A 553 -28.93 -28.03 4.89
CA HIS A 553 -29.78 -28.79 3.96
C HIS A 553 -31.23 -28.28 3.96
N TYR A 554 -31.76 -27.93 5.13
CA TYR A 554 -33.09 -27.33 5.23
C TYR A 554 -33.15 -25.95 4.57
N ILE A 555 -32.13 -25.12 4.81
CA ILE A 555 -32.02 -23.78 4.22
C ILE A 555 -31.92 -23.88 2.69
N ASP A 556 -31.07 -24.78 2.17
CA ASP A 556 -30.92 -25.04 0.73
C ASP A 556 -32.25 -25.53 0.11
N ALA A 557 -32.96 -26.45 0.79
CA ALA A 557 -34.27 -26.93 0.35
C ALA A 557 -35.34 -25.82 0.35
N THR A 558 -35.32 -24.94 1.36
CA THR A 558 -36.25 -23.82 1.46
C THR A 558 -36.01 -22.81 0.34
N GLN A 559 -34.74 -22.52 0.03
CA GLN A 559 -34.37 -21.64 -1.08
C GLN A 559 -34.86 -22.20 -2.43
N GLN A 560 -34.69 -23.50 -2.67
CA GLN A 560 -35.19 -24.15 -3.90
C GLN A 560 -36.73 -24.14 -3.99
N GLN A 561 -37.42 -24.23 -2.86
CA GLN A 561 -38.87 -24.19 -2.82
C GLN A 561 -39.44 -22.80 -3.07
N TYR A 562 -38.70 -21.74 -2.69
CA TYR A 562 -39.12 -20.35 -2.79
C TYR A 562 -38.06 -19.48 -3.47
N PRO A 563 -37.76 -19.71 -4.77
CA PRO A 563 -36.66 -19.02 -5.46
C PRO A 563 -36.89 -17.50 -5.64
N ASP A 564 -38.15 -17.05 -5.66
CA ASP A 564 -38.51 -15.63 -5.79
C ASP A 564 -38.48 -14.86 -4.45
N GLU A 565 -38.11 -15.52 -3.35
CA GLU A 565 -38.08 -14.92 -2.02
C GLU A 565 -36.64 -14.76 -1.53
N THR A 566 -36.29 -13.56 -1.03
CA THR A 566 -35.00 -13.32 -0.40
C THR A 566 -34.98 -13.98 0.97
N LEU A 567 -34.18 -15.04 1.09
CA LEU A 567 -34.04 -15.81 2.32
C LEU A 567 -33.05 -15.15 3.27
N THR A 568 -33.50 -14.82 4.47
CA THR A 568 -32.69 -14.20 5.52
C THR A 568 -32.58 -15.10 6.75
N VAL A 569 -31.36 -15.45 7.15
CA VAL A 569 -31.10 -16.26 8.35
C VAL A 569 -30.70 -15.35 9.50
N VAL A 570 -31.47 -15.35 10.59
CA VAL A 570 -31.19 -14.54 11.78
C VAL A 570 -30.40 -15.35 12.80
N LEU A 571 -29.19 -14.91 13.10
CA LEU A 571 -28.29 -15.55 14.05
C LEU A 571 -28.10 -14.65 15.29
N PRO A 572 -28.51 -15.09 16.49
CA PRO A 572 -28.23 -14.36 17.71
C PRO A 572 -26.74 -14.45 18.07
N GLU A 573 -26.13 -13.32 18.43
CA GLU A 573 -24.73 -13.23 18.84
C GLU A 573 -24.59 -12.37 20.10
N PHE A 574 -23.65 -12.67 20.98
CA PHE A 574 -23.40 -11.85 22.17
C PHE A 574 -22.34 -10.80 21.87
N ALA A 575 -22.56 -9.56 22.27
CA ALA A 575 -21.58 -8.49 22.12
C ALA A 575 -20.33 -8.80 22.97
N GLU A 576 -19.18 -9.03 22.33
CA GLU A 576 -17.89 -9.24 22.99
C GLU A 576 -16.79 -8.37 22.36
N GLY A 577 -16.01 -7.69 23.20
CA GLY A 577 -14.94 -6.80 22.75
C GLY A 577 -13.69 -7.48 22.17
N SER A 578 -13.58 -8.82 22.22
CA SER A 578 -12.38 -9.54 21.74
C SER A 578 -12.74 -10.61 20.71
N PHE A 579 -12.21 -10.46 19.49
CA PHE A 579 -12.40 -11.39 18.37
C PHE A 579 -12.01 -12.84 18.72
N LEU A 580 -10.89 -13.03 19.43
CA LEU A 580 -10.40 -14.34 19.85
C LEU A 580 -11.35 -15.05 20.82
N LYS A 581 -11.93 -14.32 21.78
CA LYS A 581 -12.92 -14.88 22.73
C LYS A 581 -14.22 -15.25 22.02
N ARG A 582 -14.65 -14.42 21.06
CA ARG A 582 -15.82 -14.70 20.21
C ARG A 582 -15.64 -15.98 19.39
N LEU A 583 -14.44 -16.19 18.83
CA LEU A 583 -14.10 -17.37 18.02
C LEU A 583 -14.17 -18.68 18.84
N LEU A 584 -13.81 -18.62 20.11
CA LEU A 584 -13.74 -19.79 21.01
C LEU A 584 -15.08 -20.18 21.64
N ARG A 585 -16.03 -19.24 21.75
CA ARG A 585 -17.23 -19.42 22.58
C ARG A 585 -18.39 -20.17 21.90
N ASN A 586 -18.56 -20.04 20.57
CA ASN A 586 -19.58 -20.82 19.85
C ASN A 586 -19.08 -21.29 18.46
N PRO A 587 -18.37 -22.42 18.39
CA PRO A 587 -17.80 -22.93 17.14
C PRO A 587 -18.86 -23.37 16.12
N ILE A 588 -20.08 -23.66 16.58
CA ILE A 588 -21.21 -24.07 15.73
C ILE A 588 -21.74 -22.87 14.94
N ILE A 589 -22.01 -21.75 15.60
CA ILE A 589 -22.46 -20.51 14.94
C ILE A 589 -21.40 -20.01 13.96
N LEU A 590 -20.11 -20.08 14.33
CA LEU A 590 -19.02 -19.69 13.43
C LEU A 590 -19.00 -20.57 12.16
N ARG A 591 -19.10 -21.90 12.31
CA ARG A 591 -19.17 -22.82 11.18
C ARG A 591 -20.40 -22.58 10.31
N LEU A 592 -21.54 -22.31 10.92
CA LEU A 592 -22.77 -21.98 10.20
C LEU A 592 -22.61 -20.68 9.42
N LYS A 593 -22.08 -19.61 10.02
CA LYS A 593 -21.79 -18.34 9.34
C LYS A 593 -20.86 -18.50 8.15
N ILE A 594 -19.73 -19.22 8.34
CA ILE A 594 -18.80 -19.49 7.24
C ILE A 594 -19.51 -20.25 6.12
N SER A 595 -20.34 -21.24 6.45
CA SER A 595 -21.05 -22.03 5.45
C SER A 595 -22.12 -21.23 4.71
N LEU A 596 -22.91 -20.43 5.43
CA LEU A 596 -23.94 -19.54 4.86
C LEU A 596 -23.33 -18.44 4.02
N PHE A 597 -22.17 -17.91 4.41
CA PHE A 597 -21.45 -16.89 3.65
C PHE A 597 -21.09 -17.35 2.23
N TYR A 598 -20.81 -18.63 2.02
CA TYR A 598 -20.50 -19.16 0.69
C TYR A 598 -21.74 -19.60 -0.12
N ARG A 599 -22.95 -19.50 0.44
CA ARG A 599 -24.19 -19.90 -0.25
C ARG A 599 -24.81 -18.72 -1.00
N PRO A 600 -25.12 -18.89 -2.30
CA PRO A 600 -25.78 -17.85 -3.10
C PRO A 600 -27.13 -17.46 -2.50
N GLU A 601 -27.45 -16.16 -2.56
CA GLU A 601 -28.76 -15.57 -2.25
C GLU A 601 -29.23 -15.65 -0.77
N ILE A 602 -28.37 -16.07 0.16
CA ILE A 602 -28.75 -16.12 1.58
C ILE A 602 -28.23 -14.88 2.32
N VAL A 603 -29.15 -14.01 2.73
CA VAL A 603 -28.82 -12.87 3.59
C VAL A 603 -28.62 -13.37 5.02
N VAL A 604 -27.57 -12.91 5.70
CA VAL A 604 -27.30 -13.30 7.09
C VAL A 604 -27.45 -12.08 7.99
N THR A 605 -28.36 -12.15 8.96
CA THR A 605 -28.57 -11.09 9.93
C THR A 605 -28.05 -11.51 11.30
N ASN A 606 -27.07 -10.79 11.81
CA ASN A 606 -26.49 -11.00 13.13
C ASN A 606 -27.16 -10.04 14.13
N LEU A 607 -27.91 -10.60 15.09
CA LEU A 607 -28.54 -9.82 16.15
C LEU A 607 -27.60 -9.79 17.36
N THR A 608 -26.96 -8.66 17.64
CA THR A 608 -26.10 -8.54 18.84
C THR A 608 -26.94 -8.32 20.09
N LEU A 609 -26.80 -9.23 21.04
CA LEU A 609 -27.51 -9.23 22.29
C LEU A 609 -26.63 -8.63 23.39
N PRO A 610 -27.19 -7.75 24.24
CA PRO A 610 -26.48 -7.15 25.36
C PRO A 610 -26.17 -8.21 26.41
N ALA A 611 -25.01 -8.07 27.09
CA ALA A 611 -24.58 -8.97 28.15
C ALA A 611 -25.43 -8.84 29.43
N GLN A 612 -25.98 -7.65 29.70
CA GLN A 612 -26.86 -7.32 30.82
C GLN A 612 -27.63 -6.02 30.47
N ASN A 613 -28.95 -6.12 30.27
CA ASN A 613 -30.00 -5.07 30.22
C ASN A 613 -31.01 -5.21 29.06
N ASN A 614 -32.18 -4.60 29.27
CA ASN A 614 -33.48 -4.95 28.70
C ASN A 614 -33.94 -3.92 27.64
N THR A 615 -33.18 -3.75 26.55
CA THR A 615 -33.38 -2.67 25.57
C THR A 615 -34.13 -3.11 24.31
N LEU A 616 -33.78 -4.26 23.71
CA LEU A 616 -34.47 -4.73 22.51
C LEU A 616 -35.90 -5.23 22.81
N PRO A 617 -36.91 -4.75 22.06
CA PRO A 617 -38.31 -5.12 22.24
C PRO A 617 -38.53 -6.62 22.02
N LEU A 618 -39.48 -7.18 22.78
CA LEU A 618 -39.87 -8.59 22.72
C LEU A 618 -41.09 -8.84 21.84
N ARG A 619 -41.81 -7.79 21.47
CA ARG A 619 -42.96 -7.87 20.57
C ARG A 619 -42.61 -7.23 19.24
N PRO A 620 -43.07 -7.80 18.12
CA PRO A 620 -42.78 -7.26 16.79
C PRO A 620 -43.27 -5.81 16.60
N LYS A 621 -44.42 -5.47 17.18
CA LYS A 621 -45.05 -4.14 17.03
C LYS A 621 -44.24 -3.01 17.69
N ASP A 622 -43.44 -3.36 18.68
CA ASP A 622 -42.61 -2.42 19.43
C ASP A 622 -41.24 -2.23 18.75
N VAL A 623 -40.93 -2.99 17.68
CA VAL A 623 -39.67 -2.88 16.94
C VAL A 623 -39.78 -1.74 15.92
N HIS A 624 -39.09 -0.64 16.18
CA HIS A 624 -38.92 0.44 15.21
C HIS A 624 -37.57 0.30 14.50
N HIS A 625 -37.57 0.13 13.18
CA HIS A 625 -36.35 -0.09 12.40
C HIS A 625 -35.72 1.22 11.94
N ARG A 626 -34.44 1.42 12.24
CA ARG A 626 -33.61 2.45 11.62
C ARG A 626 -32.45 1.79 10.92
N VAL A 627 -32.22 2.12 9.66
CA VAL A 627 -31.26 1.38 8.82
C VAL A 627 -30.16 2.30 8.31
N ILE A 628 -28.90 1.91 8.52
CA ILE A 628 -27.72 2.59 7.97
C ILE A 628 -27.08 1.68 6.92
N VAL A 629 -26.84 2.23 5.73
CA VAL A 629 -26.11 1.56 4.66
C VAL A 629 -24.82 2.33 4.40
N PRO A 630 -23.65 1.79 4.77
CA PRO A 630 -22.37 2.38 4.39
C PRO A 630 -22.17 2.31 2.87
N VAL A 631 -21.93 3.45 2.23
CA VAL A 631 -21.76 3.56 0.77
C VAL A 631 -20.39 4.14 0.48
N ALA A 632 -19.49 3.32 -0.07
CA ALA A 632 -18.20 3.79 -0.57
C ALA A 632 -18.38 4.49 -1.93
N GLU A 633 -19.03 3.82 -2.88
CA GLU A 633 -19.36 4.37 -4.20
C GLU A 633 -20.78 3.99 -4.58
N LEU A 634 -21.45 4.84 -5.37
CA LEU A 634 -22.77 4.54 -5.93
C LEU A 634 -22.63 3.57 -7.11
N ASP A 635 -22.56 2.29 -6.78
CA ASP A 635 -22.51 1.14 -7.68
C ASP A 635 -23.73 0.23 -7.50
N ARG A 636 -23.84 -0.83 -8.32
CA ARG A 636 -24.96 -1.79 -8.26
C ARG A 636 -25.15 -2.40 -6.87
N VAL A 637 -24.04 -2.63 -6.16
CA VAL A 637 -24.02 -3.20 -4.80
C VAL A 637 -24.70 -2.25 -3.82
N SER A 638 -24.32 -0.98 -3.85
CA SER A 638 -24.93 0.06 -3.00
C SER A 638 -26.41 0.26 -3.32
N HIS A 639 -26.80 0.21 -4.60
CA HIS A 639 -28.21 0.24 -4.99
C HIS A 639 -29.04 -0.90 -4.39
N GLN A 640 -28.50 -2.12 -4.39
CA GLN A 640 -29.20 -3.29 -3.83
C GLN A 640 -29.25 -3.26 -2.31
N SER A 641 -28.14 -2.88 -1.66
CA SER A 641 -28.14 -2.71 -0.21
C SER A 641 -29.16 -1.67 0.23
N LEU A 642 -29.31 -0.57 -0.53
CA LEU A 642 -30.35 0.43 -0.30
C LEU A 642 -31.75 -0.10 -0.61
N ALA A 643 -31.93 -0.90 -1.67
CA ALA A 643 -33.22 -1.51 -1.99
C ALA A 643 -33.68 -2.46 -0.89
N TYR A 644 -32.79 -3.32 -0.42
CA TYR A 644 -33.02 -4.21 0.72
C TYR A 644 -33.31 -3.41 2.00
N ALA A 645 -32.54 -2.34 2.28
CA ALA A 645 -32.81 -1.45 3.41
C ALA A 645 -34.22 -0.85 3.39
N ARG A 646 -34.63 -0.33 2.24
CA ARG A 646 -35.94 0.31 2.03
C ARG A 646 -37.10 -0.68 2.10
N SER A 647 -36.84 -1.95 1.80
CA SER A 647 -37.84 -3.01 1.95
C SER A 647 -38.07 -3.42 3.43
N ILE A 648 -37.19 -2.98 4.34
CA ILE A 648 -37.29 -3.23 5.79
C ILE A 648 -37.85 -2.01 6.53
N SER A 649 -37.41 -0.79 6.17
CA SER A 649 -37.81 0.44 6.86
C SER A 649 -37.85 1.62 5.90
N HIS A 650 -38.72 2.60 6.21
CA HIS A 650 -38.70 3.92 5.59
C HIS A 650 -37.57 4.82 6.12
N HIS A 651 -37.00 4.51 7.30
CA HIS A 651 -35.92 5.28 7.91
C HIS A 651 -34.55 4.73 7.49
N VAL A 652 -34.18 4.94 6.22
CA VAL A 652 -32.88 4.54 5.67
C VAL A 652 -31.95 5.75 5.58
N THR A 653 -30.70 5.56 5.95
CA THR A 653 -29.63 6.54 5.75
C THR A 653 -28.46 5.91 5.03
N ALA A 654 -28.06 6.49 3.90
CA ALA A 654 -26.80 6.16 3.23
C ALA A 654 -25.68 6.95 3.88
N ALA A 655 -24.70 6.26 4.47
CA ALA A 655 -23.55 6.89 5.11
C ALA A 655 -22.32 6.78 4.20
N HIS A 656 -21.89 7.91 3.63
CA HIS A 656 -20.65 7.99 2.87
C HIS A 656 -19.57 8.68 3.72
N VAL A 657 -18.37 8.10 3.79
CA VAL A 657 -17.26 8.71 4.53
C VAL A 657 -16.36 9.47 3.56
N ALA A 658 -16.42 10.79 3.61
CA ALA A 658 -15.65 11.68 2.74
C ALA A 658 -14.16 11.62 3.06
N MET A 659 -13.34 11.20 2.10
CA MET A 659 -11.87 11.16 2.23
C MET A 659 -11.15 12.19 1.37
N ASP A 660 -11.78 12.64 0.29
CA ASP A 660 -11.31 13.70 -0.61
C ASP A 660 -12.49 14.57 -1.09
N GLU A 661 -12.26 15.86 -1.29
CA GLU A 661 -13.31 16.82 -1.65
C GLU A 661 -13.86 16.52 -3.07
N GLN A 662 -12.99 16.07 -3.97
CA GLN A 662 -13.39 15.65 -5.33
C GLN A 662 -14.26 14.39 -5.34
N GLU A 663 -14.04 13.47 -4.39
CA GLU A 663 -14.83 12.25 -4.25
C GLU A 663 -16.25 12.56 -3.77
N VAL A 664 -16.37 13.52 -2.84
CA VAL A 664 -17.66 14.00 -2.31
C VAL A 664 -18.52 14.58 -3.42
N GLU A 665 -17.97 15.47 -4.25
CA GLU A 665 -18.71 16.05 -5.39
C GLU A 665 -19.20 14.97 -6.37
N MET A 666 -18.36 13.95 -6.63
CA MET A 666 -18.72 12.85 -7.51
C MET A 666 -19.85 11.98 -6.95
N VAL A 667 -19.78 11.64 -5.65
CA VAL A 667 -20.82 10.85 -4.97
C VAL A 667 -22.12 11.64 -4.85
N GLN A 668 -22.06 12.91 -4.46
CA GLN A 668 -23.24 13.79 -4.37
C GLN A 668 -23.93 13.94 -5.73
N SER A 669 -23.19 14.22 -6.80
CA SER A 669 -23.78 14.33 -8.15
C SER A 669 -24.36 13.01 -8.68
N LYS A 670 -23.80 11.86 -8.31
CA LYS A 670 -24.40 10.54 -8.59
C LYS A 670 -25.65 10.33 -7.72
N TRP A 671 -25.64 10.77 -6.47
CA TRP A 671 -26.76 10.62 -5.53
C TRP A 671 -27.97 11.45 -5.96
N GLU A 672 -27.78 12.71 -6.34
CA GLU A 672 -28.86 13.57 -6.87
C GLU A 672 -29.54 12.94 -8.08
N ARG A 673 -28.74 12.36 -8.99
CA ARG A 673 -29.27 11.63 -10.16
C ARG A 673 -30.08 10.40 -9.78
N LEU A 674 -29.69 9.70 -8.71
CA LEU A 674 -30.45 8.58 -8.16
C LEU A 674 -31.75 9.07 -7.52
N GLN A 675 -31.68 10.11 -6.67
CA GLN A 675 -32.84 10.66 -5.97
C GLN A 675 -33.93 11.10 -6.94
N ASN A 676 -33.56 11.77 -8.03
CA ASN A 676 -34.49 12.22 -9.08
C ASN A 676 -35.24 11.08 -9.80
N ARG A 677 -34.81 9.82 -9.64
CA ARG A 677 -35.46 8.64 -10.24
C ARG A 677 -36.34 7.88 -9.25
N LEU A 678 -36.33 8.25 -7.97
CA LEU A 678 -37.06 7.59 -6.91
C LEU A 678 -38.39 8.31 -6.65
N SER A 679 -39.37 7.58 -6.15
CA SER A 679 -40.64 8.17 -5.68
C SER A 679 -40.45 8.82 -4.30
N GLU A 680 -41.32 9.75 -3.90
CA GLU A 680 -41.24 10.41 -2.56
C GLU A 680 -41.21 9.40 -1.39
N GLU A 681 -41.87 8.25 -1.54
CA GLU A 681 -41.88 7.16 -0.54
C GLU A 681 -40.55 6.37 -0.46
N GLU A 682 -39.66 6.53 -1.43
CA GLU A 682 -38.37 5.85 -1.54
C GLU A 682 -37.17 6.80 -1.31
N GLU A 683 -37.46 8.05 -0.94
CA GLU A 683 -36.48 9.07 -0.61
C GLU A 683 -35.56 8.58 0.52
N THR A 684 -34.26 8.72 0.32
CA THR A 684 -33.24 8.34 1.31
C THR A 684 -32.27 9.47 1.51
N TYR A 685 -31.83 9.65 2.76
CA TYR A 685 -30.86 10.69 3.10
C TYR A 685 -29.44 10.19 2.88
N LEU A 686 -28.64 10.96 2.13
CA LEU A 686 -27.19 10.79 2.09
C LEU A 686 -26.56 11.63 3.20
N VAL A 687 -25.92 10.97 4.15
CA VAL A 687 -25.06 11.62 5.14
C VAL A 687 -23.62 11.47 4.71
N VAL A 688 -22.98 12.59 4.43
CA VAL A 688 -21.54 12.67 4.18
C VAL A 688 -20.86 12.91 5.53
N VAL A 689 -20.24 11.85 6.07
CA VAL A 689 -19.44 11.92 7.29
C VAL A 689 -18.05 12.38 6.90
N GLU A 690 -17.67 13.59 7.29
CA GLU A 690 -16.32 14.07 7.09
C GLU A 690 -15.32 13.17 7.82
N SER A 691 -14.28 12.71 7.12
CA SER A 691 -13.17 11.98 7.74
C SER A 691 -12.02 12.92 8.02
N PRO A 692 -11.92 13.50 9.24
CA PRO A 692 -10.79 14.35 9.60
C PRO A 692 -9.46 13.62 9.62
N TYR A 693 -9.41 12.30 9.37
CA TYR A 693 -8.20 11.48 9.36
C TYR A 693 -8.03 10.64 8.08
N ARG A 694 -8.88 10.79 7.06
CA ARG A 694 -8.95 9.89 5.89
C ARG A 694 -8.98 8.40 6.28
N SER A 695 -9.68 8.10 7.38
CA SER A 695 -10.02 6.75 7.83
C SER A 695 -11.50 6.51 7.52
N LEU A 696 -11.85 5.35 6.96
CA LEU A 696 -13.25 4.93 6.77
C LEU A 696 -13.90 4.48 8.07
N LEU A 697 -13.19 3.64 8.83
CA LEU A 697 -13.79 2.88 9.94
C LEU A 697 -14.21 3.78 11.11
N ARG A 698 -13.32 4.63 11.61
CA ARG A 698 -13.60 5.44 12.82
C ARG A 698 -14.75 6.44 12.67
N PRO A 699 -14.81 7.29 11.62
CA PRO A 699 -15.91 8.25 11.48
C PRO A 699 -17.24 7.56 11.29
N LEU A 700 -17.28 6.47 10.51
CA LEU A 700 -18.50 5.70 10.30
C LEU A 700 -19.00 5.08 11.61
N LEU A 701 -18.10 4.47 12.39
CA LEU A 701 -18.46 3.93 13.70
C LEU A 701 -18.94 5.02 14.67
N ALA A 702 -18.26 6.18 14.71
CA ALA A 702 -18.67 7.31 15.54
C ALA A 702 -20.06 7.86 15.13
N TYR A 703 -20.34 7.90 13.83
CA TYR A 703 -21.66 8.25 13.32
C TYR A 703 -22.72 7.23 13.75
N ILE A 704 -22.46 5.93 13.57
CA ILE A 704 -23.35 4.85 13.99
C ILE A 704 -23.62 4.91 15.50
N ASP A 705 -22.58 5.12 16.32
CA ASP A 705 -22.69 5.30 17.77
C ASP A 705 -23.56 6.52 18.14
N THR A 706 -23.40 7.61 17.41
CA THR A 706 -24.19 8.84 17.61
C THR A 706 -25.66 8.62 17.26
N VAL A 707 -25.95 7.95 16.14
CA VAL A 707 -27.33 7.63 15.73
C VAL A 707 -27.97 6.68 16.75
N HIS A 708 -27.24 5.66 17.21
CA HIS A 708 -27.73 4.73 18.22
C HIS A 708 -28.06 5.44 19.55
N ALA A 709 -27.22 6.40 19.97
CA ALA A 709 -27.46 7.18 21.18
C ALA A 709 -28.62 8.20 21.05
N LEU A 710 -28.86 8.73 19.85
CA LEU A 710 -29.95 9.67 19.58
C LEU A 710 -31.33 8.99 19.54
N TYR A 711 -31.37 7.72 19.11
CA TYR A 711 -32.60 6.94 18.97
C TYR A 711 -32.48 5.60 19.72
N PRO A 712 -32.42 5.61 21.07
CA PRO A 712 -32.19 4.40 21.87
C PRO A 712 -33.36 3.40 21.80
N GLU A 713 -34.56 3.85 21.44
CA GLU A 713 -35.76 3.02 21.27
C GLU A 713 -35.83 2.36 19.87
N ASP A 714 -35.07 2.87 18.89
CA ASP A 714 -35.02 2.29 17.54
C ASP A 714 -34.02 1.13 17.50
N THR A 715 -34.42 0.02 16.87
CA THR A 715 -33.50 -1.07 16.54
C THR A 715 -32.65 -0.67 15.33
N LEU A 716 -31.38 -0.33 15.60
CA LEU A 716 -30.44 0.09 14.58
C LEU A 716 -29.90 -1.12 13.80
N THR A 717 -30.18 -1.17 12.49
CA THR A 717 -29.66 -2.18 11.57
C THR A 717 -28.61 -1.56 10.65
N VAL A 718 -27.41 -2.12 10.61
CA VAL A 718 -26.36 -1.75 9.66
C VAL A 718 -26.27 -2.82 8.58
N ILE A 719 -26.52 -2.44 7.33
CA ILE A 719 -26.46 -3.36 6.19
C ILE A 719 -25.07 -3.26 5.56
N LEU A 720 -24.35 -4.38 5.53
CA LEU A 720 -23.02 -4.48 4.96
C LEU A 720 -23.05 -5.33 3.69
N PRO A 721 -22.67 -4.79 2.52
CA PRO A 721 -22.40 -5.63 1.37
C PRO A 721 -21.08 -6.40 1.58
N GLU A 722 -21.10 -7.73 1.37
CA GLU A 722 -19.90 -8.57 1.43
C GLU A 722 -19.73 -9.37 0.12
N PHE A 723 -18.56 -9.29 -0.52
CA PHE A 723 -18.25 -10.08 -1.73
C PHE A 723 -17.96 -11.54 -1.41
N VAL A 724 -18.73 -12.47 -1.97
CA VAL A 724 -18.42 -13.89 -1.88
C VAL A 724 -17.50 -14.23 -3.04
N VAL A 725 -16.22 -14.35 -2.72
CA VAL A 725 -15.16 -14.63 -3.69
C VAL A 725 -15.08 -16.13 -3.99
N ALA A 726 -14.71 -16.47 -5.23
CA ALA A 726 -14.60 -17.86 -5.67
C ALA A 726 -13.32 -18.53 -5.12
N HIS A 727 -12.26 -17.75 -4.91
CA HIS A 727 -10.97 -18.24 -4.41
C HIS A 727 -10.51 -17.48 -3.17
N TRP A 728 -9.79 -18.17 -2.27
CA TRP A 728 -9.27 -17.57 -1.04
C TRP A 728 -8.32 -16.39 -1.27
N TRP A 729 -7.59 -16.35 -2.39
CA TRP A 729 -6.66 -15.25 -2.71
C TRP A 729 -7.39 -13.97 -3.13
N GLU A 730 -8.59 -14.08 -3.70
CA GLU A 730 -9.44 -12.93 -4.04
C GLU A 730 -9.94 -12.23 -2.77
N TYR A 731 -10.04 -12.96 -1.66
CA TYR A 731 -10.36 -12.37 -0.34
C TYR A 731 -9.28 -11.40 0.14
N PHE A 732 -8.03 -11.56 -0.28
CA PHE A 732 -6.99 -10.54 0.00
C PHE A 732 -7.19 -9.27 -0.82
N LEU A 733 -7.81 -9.37 -2.00
CA LEU A 733 -8.09 -8.24 -2.88
C LEU A 733 -9.39 -7.50 -2.51
N HIS A 734 -10.36 -8.21 -1.92
CA HIS A 734 -11.72 -7.73 -1.62
C HIS A 734 -12.07 -7.81 -0.12
N ASN A 735 -13.19 -7.22 0.32
CA ASN A 735 -13.80 -7.37 1.66
C ASN A 735 -13.04 -7.00 2.93
N GLN A 736 -11.77 -6.57 2.88
CA GLN A 736 -11.02 -6.24 4.10
C GLN A 736 -11.72 -5.16 4.96
N THR A 737 -12.28 -4.13 4.31
CA THR A 737 -13.03 -3.06 5.00
C THR A 737 -14.31 -3.58 5.66
N ALA A 738 -15.08 -4.40 4.94
CA ALA A 738 -16.31 -4.99 5.45
C ALA A 738 -16.04 -5.89 6.66
N PHE A 739 -14.99 -6.72 6.59
CA PHE A 739 -14.56 -7.57 7.71
C PHE A 739 -14.19 -6.75 8.97
N HIS A 740 -13.42 -5.67 8.82
CA HIS A 740 -13.06 -4.81 9.94
C HIS A 740 -14.26 -4.07 10.53
N LEU A 741 -15.16 -3.57 9.68
CA LEU A 741 -16.38 -2.88 10.10
C LEU A 741 -17.33 -3.83 10.84
N LYS A 742 -17.60 -5.00 10.27
CA LYS A 742 -18.38 -6.07 10.90
C LYS A 742 -17.80 -6.49 12.24
N THR A 743 -16.50 -6.70 12.32
CA THR A 743 -15.84 -7.08 13.59
C THR A 743 -16.04 -6.01 14.66
N ALA A 744 -15.97 -4.73 14.28
CA ALA A 744 -16.17 -3.62 15.21
C ALA A 744 -17.66 -3.41 15.59
N LEU A 745 -18.59 -3.62 14.65
CA LEU A 745 -20.03 -3.50 14.92
C LEU A 745 -20.55 -4.63 15.79
N LEU A 746 -20.08 -5.86 15.57
CA LEU A 746 -20.44 -7.02 16.39
C LEU A 746 -19.89 -6.94 17.83
N ALA A 747 -18.96 -6.02 18.10
CA ALA A 747 -18.50 -5.72 19.45
C ALA A 747 -19.44 -4.75 20.20
N ARG A 748 -20.40 -4.12 19.51
CA ARG A 748 -21.41 -3.22 20.08
C ARG A 748 -22.68 -4.00 20.38
N SER A 749 -23.26 -3.76 21.55
CA SER A 749 -24.58 -4.26 21.91
C SER A 749 -25.67 -3.52 21.15
N ASP A 750 -26.82 -4.16 20.94
CA ASP A 750 -28.05 -3.55 20.42
C ASP A 750 -27.92 -2.98 18.99
N ILE A 751 -26.96 -3.50 18.21
CA ILE A 751 -26.82 -3.18 16.79
C ILE A 751 -26.98 -4.46 15.96
N VAL A 752 -27.95 -4.44 15.06
CA VAL A 752 -28.16 -5.53 14.12
C VAL A 752 -27.23 -5.35 12.93
N VAL A 753 -26.51 -6.39 12.52
CA VAL A 753 -25.63 -6.35 11.35
C VAL A 753 -26.14 -7.33 10.31
N THR A 754 -26.60 -6.82 9.18
CA THR A 754 -27.13 -7.64 8.07
C THR A 754 -26.13 -7.67 6.93
N ASP A 755 -25.62 -8.86 6.63
CA ASP A 755 -24.67 -9.13 5.55
C ASP A 755 -25.43 -9.49 4.27
N ILE A 756 -25.25 -8.68 3.22
CA ILE A 756 -25.79 -8.96 1.90
C ILE A 756 -24.67 -9.58 1.05
N PRO A 757 -24.73 -10.89 0.75
CA PRO A 757 -23.69 -11.52 -0.05
C PRO A 757 -23.79 -11.07 -1.50
N GLN A 758 -22.63 -10.77 -2.09
CA GLN A 758 -22.45 -10.40 -3.49
C GLN A 758 -21.63 -11.50 -4.15
N HIS A 759 -22.32 -12.43 -4.82
CA HIS A 759 -21.66 -13.55 -5.48
C HIS A 759 -21.06 -13.10 -6.81
N LEU A 760 -19.81 -13.48 -7.03
CA LEU A 760 -19.20 -13.43 -8.35
C LEU A 760 -19.63 -14.68 -9.08
N ARG A 761 -20.04 -14.55 -10.36
CA ARG A 761 -20.39 -15.71 -11.17
C ARG A 761 -19.13 -16.58 -11.29
N GLY A 762 -19.07 -17.64 -10.49
CA GLY A 762 -18.06 -18.68 -10.70
C GLY A 762 -18.25 -19.20 -12.12
N ARG A 763 -17.15 -19.50 -12.81
CA ARG A 763 -17.16 -20.30 -14.04
C ARG A 763 -17.92 -21.59 -13.74
N THR A 764 -19.24 -21.61 -13.97
CA THR A 764 -20.01 -22.83 -13.90
C THR A 764 -19.47 -23.69 -15.02
N ILE A 765 -19.04 -24.88 -14.64
CA ILE A 765 -18.69 -25.98 -15.52
C ILE A 765 -19.98 -26.32 -16.29
N GLU A 766 -20.28 -25.59 -17.36
CA GLU A 766 -21.36 -25.91 -18.31
C GLU A 766 -20.87 -26.87 -19.40
N GLU A 767 -19.58 -27.26 -19.42
CA GLU A 767 -19.04 -28.25 -20.37
C GLU A 767 -19.23 -29.73 -19.93
N GLY A 768 -20.03 -30.01 -18.89
CA GLY A 768 -20.10 -31.35 -18.28
C GLY A 768 -21.38 -32.16 -18.47
N GLU A 769 -22.53 -31.56 -18.80
CA GLU A 769 -23.84 -32.25 -18.75
C GLU A 769 -24.64 -32.25 -20.06
N GLU A 770 -24.09 -31.81 -21.19
CA GLU A 770 -24.73 -31.98 -22.52
C GLU A 770 -24.43 -33.32 -23.22
N HIS A 771 -23.63 -34.21 -22.61
CA HIS A 771 -23.33 -35.53 -23.16
C HIS A 771 -23.73 -36.68 -22.24
N MET A 772 -24.98 -36.72 -21.77
CA MET A 772 -25.53 -37.97 -21.25
C MET A 772 -27.06 -38.04 -21.27
N ASN A 773 -27.67 -37.71 -22.42
CA ASN A 773 -29.03 -38.10 -22.75
C ASN A 773 -29.23 -38.11 -24.28
N ASP A 774 -28.66 -39.12 -24.94
CA ASP A 774 -29.18 -39.59 -26.22
C ASP A 774 -29.30 -41.11 -26.18
N PRO A 775 -30.50 -41.68 -25.99
CA PRO A 775 -30.71 -43.12 -26.06
C PRO A 775 -31.03 -43.55 -27.50
N GLN A 776 -30.23 -43.16 -28.50
CA GLN A 776 -30.16 -43.83 -29.80
C GLN A 776 -28.77 -43.67 -30.45
N THR A 777 -27.82 -44.51 -30.06
CA THR A 777 -26.84 -45.16 -30.97
C THR A 777 -26.01 -46.21 -30.24
#